data_AF-A0A7S0EPV8-F1
#
_entry.id   AF-A0A7S0EPV8-F1
#
_cell.length_a   1.000
_cell.length_b   1.000
_cell.length_c   1.000
_cell.angle_alpha   90.00
_cell.angle_beta   90.00
_cell.angle_gamma   90.00
#
_symmetry.space_group_name_H-M   'P 1'
#
loop_
_entity.id
_entity.type
_entity.pdbx_description
1 polymer ?
#
loop_
_entity_poly.entity_id
_entity_poly.type
_entity_poly.pdbx_seq_one_letter_code
_entity_poly.pdbx_strand_id
1 'polypeptide(L)'
;RPRLRVHVVALLWNSAPMASSPTNLRSAFPLALLLGCAAVHQFLLSKQQQQQQAAEKDNRPQDPERDQELASHAYRQATFKQVMAAAAKAAPGELVLSTTEEWYMVAIEEVPMGYLHTTTVLDEERNGSAAEGGAEGAAEGDRGPLVTTTELMDVQVSRGADTARVAFYTKFEETGLGRNSSSVMRWLRWAESALRDALGMQMSSAVLINTAEAQGGGVSVMAYDQRYAQSEVKMKFSFADNGTASLSSHNGNAEHVSEVAVPSAPWIGRMHAKIEFARRCRSGEIEISVQTMKAELGPTIIKLKSSFVQLVQIWDGERMVTASEWHVKYSLPLPDGSLSDTAVSISEYYATEGPDRCYRLLQMAMDMPFGYLLATLSPKEAALKAVERDPSRVLPELVMALNVVLAQPIPRASAARRLEMVVSIKGSKGPAKLELPTSGYQRVAVVDEDAQQLLVTIDLADPVAATEEERSNTEYMAPSAMVDSVDEKIVELAYSIDGRLEKMRARGGLLEGDDQAGGDLSYCRPVALGKPVSLQQAIALSLRELVHTHITDKNYETTYASASETARTRSGDCSEHAVLLTALLRARGIPARVSHGLVYLEQRARATASSSNGGQAGVDAHGNVAGQLVGQLGWHMWSQALIDGHWHDLDATLQLPYTVGHVLVGTSTMSDKEVQNSHMNMAPLVGNLAITVREVGHDWEPQAETGATP
;
A
#
# COMPACT_ATOMS: atom_id res chain seq x y z
N ARG A 1 -67.83 -27.71 -3.96
CA ARG A 1 -67.72 -26.87 -5.18
C ARG A 1 -66.93 -25.63 -4.79
N PRO A 2 -65.97 -25.13 -5.60
CA PRO A 2 -65.06 -25.79 -6.54
C PRO A 2 -63.57 -25.41 -6.23
N ARG A 3 -62.57 -26.30 -6.43
CA ARG A 3 -61.70 -26.51 -7.64
C ARG A 3 -60.60 -25.43 -7.80
N LEU A 4 -59.34 -25.67 -8.23
CA LEU A 4 -58.67 -26.74 -8.99
C LEU A 4 -57.13 -26.53 -8.82
N ARG A 5 -56.31 -27.54 -8.44
CA ARG A 5 -55.26 -28.30 -9.20
C ARG A 5 -54.17 -27.47 -9.92
N VAL A 6 -52.87 -27.82 -9.85
CA VAL A 6 -52.17 -28.86 -10.67
C VAL A 6 -50.75 -29.11 -10.04
N HIS A 7 -50.47 -30.29 -9.48
CA HIS A 7 -49.68 -31.45 -9.98
C HIS A 7 -48.25 -31.59 -9.43
N VAL A 8 -48.14 -32.52 -8.47
CA VAL A 8 -46.93 -33.30 -8.17
C VAL A 8 -47.04 -34.59 -8.98
N VAL A 9 -45.99 -34.94 -9.73
CA VAL A 9 -45.77 -36.28 -10.27
C VAL A 9 -44.57 -36.88 -9.55
N ALA A 10 -44.82 -37.99 -8.88
CA ALA A 10 -43.82 -38.86 -8.27
C ALA A 10 -43.28 -39.86 -9.28
N LEU A 11 -42.04 -40.32 -9.06
CA LEU A 11 -41.61 -41.67 -9.45
C LEU A 11 -40.82 -42.28 -8.29
N LEU A 12 -41.35 -43.41 -7.84
CA LEU A 12 -40.96 -44.25 -6.72
C LEU A 12 -39.89 -45.27 -7.14
N TRP A 13 -39.09 -45.78 -6.18
CA TRP A 13 -39.14 -47.21 -5.87
C TRP A 13 -38.55 -47.59 -4.48
N ASN A 14 -39.41 -48.19 -3.64
CA ASN A 14 -39.25 -49.36 -2.72
C ASN A 14 -38.09 -49.38 -1.68
N SER A 15 -38.26 -49.80 -0.41
CA SER A 15 -39.29 -50.60 0.30
C SER A 15 -39.06 -50.47 1.83
N ALA A 16 -40.14 -50.53 2.62
CA ALA A 16 -40.17 -50.57 4.10
C ALA A 16 -39.87 -52.01 4.65
N PRO A 17 -39.87 -52.36 5.98
CA PRO A 17 -40.72 -51.79 7.05
C PRO A 17 -40.15 -51.63 8.49
N MET A 18 -40.94 -50.82 9.22
CA MET A 18 -41.13 -50.57 10.66
C MET A 18 -40.71 -51.62 11.72
N ALA A 19 -40.29 -51.11 12.89
CA ALA A 19 -40.77 -51.58 14.20
C ALA A 19 -40.67 -50.51 15.34
N SER A 20 -41.84 -50.21 15.92
CA SER A 20 -42.19 -49.86 17.33
C SER A 20 -41.53 -48.70 18.13
N SER A 21 -42.40 -47.75 18.51
CA SER A 21 -42.35 -46.62 19.48
C SER A 21 -42.34 -47.06 20.98
N PRO A 22 -42.48 -46.18 22.03
CA PRO A 22 -42.24 -44.72 22.18
C PRO A 22 -41.57 -44.28 23.53
N THR A 23 -41.40 -42.96 23.70
CA THR A 23 -41.23 -42.15 24.95
C THR A 23 -39.93 -42.23 25.77
N ASN A 24 -39.11 -41.16 25.69
CA ASN A 24 -38.99 -40.19 26.80
C ASN A 24 -38.26 -38.91 26.39
N LEU A 25 -38.78 -37.78 26.89
CA LEU A 25 -38.27 -36.42 26.75
C LEU A 25 -36.82 -36.28 27.27
N ARG A 26 -35.95 -35.62 26.48
CA ARG A 26 -35.13 -34.43 26.83
C ARG A 26 -34.00 -34.25 25.79
N SER A 27 -33.62 -32.99 25.57
CA SER A 27 -32.45 -32.49 24.82
C SER A 27 -32.37 -32.77 23.31
N ALA A 28 -32.92 -31.85 22.51
CA ALA A 28 -32.47 -31.60 21.13
C ALA A 28 -32.49 -30.08 20.84
N PHE A 29 -31.75 -29.35 21.66
CA PHE A 29 -31.17 -28.04 21.39
C PHE A 29 -29.75 -28.20 21.95
N PRO A 30 -28.78 -28.74 21.19
CA PRO A 30 -27.97 -27.91 20.30
C PRO A 30 -27.27 -28.71 19.15
N LEU A 31 -27.66 -28.53 17.89
CA LEU A 31 -26.82 -28.98 16.75
C LEU A 31 -26.69 -27.91 15.65
N ALA A 32 -27.57 -26.90 15.64
CA ALA A 32 -27.46 -25.71 14.79
C ALA A 32 -26.49 -24.64 15.36
N LEU A 33 -25.97 -24.83 16.58
CA LEU A 33 -25.02 -23.91 17.23
C LEU A 33 -23.54 -24.28 16.98
N LEU A 34 -23.27 -25.44 16.36
CA LEU A 34 -21.90 -25.93 16.11
C LEU A 34 -21.46 -25.84 14.64
N LEU A 35 -22.36 -25.41 13.75
CA LEU A 35 -22.05 -25.08 12.37
C LEU A 35 -22.72 -23.74 12.05
N GLY A 36 -21.94 -22.66 11.99
CA GLY A 36 -22.37 -21.52 11.20
C GLY A 36 -22.04 -20.10 11.65
N CYS A 37 -21.17 -19.83 12.63
CA CYS A 37 -20.74 -18.43 12.84
C CYS A 37 -20.10 -17.85 11.58
N ALA A 38 -19.25 -18.61 10.88
CA ALA A 38 -18.63 -18.17 9.62
C ALA A 38 -19.64 -18.07 8.45
N ALA A 39 -20.56 -19.02 8.32
CA ALA A 39 -21.56 -19.02 7.24
C ALA A 39 -22.65 -17.94 7.44
N VAL A 40 -23.06 -17.70 8.68
CA VAL A 40 -23.96 -16.59 9.04
C VAL A 40 -23.25 -15.26 8.84
N HIS A 41 -21.98 -15.15 9.23
CA HIS A 41 -21.18 -13.96 8.99
C HIS A 41 -21.01 -13.67 7.49
N GLN A 42 -20.66 -14.66 6.65
CA GLN A 42 -20.62 -14.53 5.19
C GLN A 42 -21.99 -14.17 4.58
N PHE A 43 -23.08 -14.77 5.07
CA PHE A 43 -24.43 -14.42 4.61
C PHE A 43 -24.84 -12.99 4.98
N LEU A 44 -24.44 -12.51 6.15
CA LEU A 44 -24.70 -11.14 6.59
C LEU A 44 -23.85 -10.12 5.83
N LEU A 45 -22.57 -10.44 5.58
CA LEU A 45 -21.68 -9.63 4.74
C LEU A 45 -22.23 -9.51 3.31
N SER A 46 -22.67 -10.61 2.70
CA SER A 46 -23.27 -10.58 1.35
C SER A 46 -24.59 -9.82 1.30
N LYS A 47 -25.44 -9.93 2.33
CA LYS A 47 -26.65 -9.10 2.47
C LYS A 47 -26.32 -7.61 2.58
N GLN A 48 -25.26 -7.26 3.30
CA GLN A 48 -24.84 -5.88 3.51
C GLN A 48 -24.23 -5.28 2.24
N GLN A 49 -23.38 -6.02 1.53
CA GLN A 49 -22.80 -5.59 0.26
C GLN A 49 -23.88 -5.50 -0.84
N GLN A 50 -24.86 -6.42 -0.86
CA GLN A 50 -26.04 -6.29 -1.71
C GLN A 50 -26.88 -5.07 -1.37
N GLN A 51 -27.00 -4.67 -0.11
CA GLN A 51 -27.70 -3.44 0.28
C GLN A 51 -26.94 -2.18 -0.16
N GLN A 52 -25.61 -2.18 -0.08
CA GLN A 52 -24.76 -1.11 -0.58
C GLN A 52 -24.83 -1.00 -2.12
N GLN A 53 -24.76 -2.13 -2.84
CA GLN A 53 -24.91 -2.17 -4.31
C GLN A 53 -26.34 -1.91 -4.78
N ALA A 54 -27.36 -2.27 -3.99
CA ALA A 54 -28.76 -1.98 -4.29
C ALA A 54 -29.07 -0.49 -4.07
N ALA A 55 -28.43 0.17 -3.09
CA ALA A 55 -28.54 1.62 -2.92
C ALA A 55 -28.02 2.40 -4.13
N GLU A 56 -27.01 1.89 -4.84
CA GLU A 56 -26.53 2.46 -6.11
C GLU A 56 -27.43 2.15 -7.32
N LYS A 57 -28.32 1.13 -7.24
CA LYS A 57 -29.17 0.65 -8.35
C LYS A 57 -30.67 0.91 -8.16
N ASP A 58 -31.08 1.60 -7.10
CA ASP A 58 -32.49 1.71 -6.74
C ASP A 58 -33.25 2.71 -7.62
N ASN A 59 -33.99 2.18 -8.58
CA ASN A 59 -34.88 2.90 -9.48
C ASN A 59 -36.28 3.08 -8.84
N ARG A 60 -36.34 3.49 -7.58
CA ARG A 60 -37.58 3.96 -6.94
C ARG A 60 -38.03 5.27 -7.62
N PRO A 61 -39.34 5.60 -7.63
CA PRO A 61 -39.76 6.95 -8.02
C PRO A 61 -39.16 7.92 -7.00
N GLN A 62 -38.04 8.54 -7.38
CA GLN A 62 -37.29 9.50 -6.60
C GLN A 62 -38.15 10.76 -6.46
N ASP A 63 -38.39 11.18 -5.21
CA ASP A 63 -38.82 12.53 -4.90
C ASP A 63 -37.53 13.34 -4.79
N PRO A 64 -37.12 14.05 -5.87
CA PRO A 64 -35.78 14.63 -5.96
C PRO A 64 -35.55 15.69 -4.88
N GLU A 65 -36.61 16.37 -4.44
CA GLU A 65 -36.55 17.37 -3.38
C GLU A 65 -36.28 16.73 -2.02
N ARG A 66 -36.94 15.60 -1.73
CA ARG A 66 -36.72 14.85 -0.49
C ARG A 66 -35.35 14.20 -0.44
N ASP A 67 -34.87 13.64 -1.55
CA ASP A 67 -33.52 13.05 -1.62
C ASP A 67 -32.44 14.13 -1.50
N GLN A 68 -32.67 15.31 -2.08
CA GLN A 68 -31.79 16.47 -1.92
C GLN A 68 -31.82 17.04 -0.49
N GLU A 69 -32.98 17.04 0.17
CA GLU A 69 -33.13 17.43 1.58
C GLU A 69 -32.41 16.44 2.52
N LEU A 70 -32.61 15.13 2.32
CA LEU A 70 -31.94 14.06 3.08
C LEU A 70 -30.42 14.07 2.89
N ALA A 71 -29.95 14.38 1.67
CA ALA A 71 -28.53 14.55 1.37
C ALA A 71 -27.93 15.87 1.90
N SER A 72 -28.79 16.85 2.25
CA SER A 72 -28.34 18.16 2.67
C SER A 72 -27.48 18.09 3.93
N HIS A 73 -26.41 18.90 3.96
CA HIS A 73 -25.50 18.98 5.10
C HIS A 73 -26.24 19.32 6.40
N ALA A 74 -27.24 20.22 6.34
CA ALA A 74 -28.03 20.62 7.49
C ALA A 74 -28.86 19.47 8.06
N TYR A 75 -29.52 18.68 7.20
CA TYR A 75 -30.30 17.52 7.62
C TYR A 75 -29.43 16.43 8.23
N ARG A 76 -28.31 16.08 7.58
CA ARG A 76 -27.35 15.09 8.09
C ARG A 76 -26.79 15.53 9.45
N GLN A 77 -26.41 16.79 9.59
CA GLN A 77 -25.93 17.32 10.85
C GLN A 77 -26.99 17.30 11.96
N ALA A 78 -28.22 17.70 11.66
CA ALA A 78 -29.32 17.70 12.62
C ALA A 78 -29.64 16.27 13.09
N THR A 79 -29.74 15.33 12.16
CA THR A 79 -30.00 13.91 12.43
C THR A 79 -28.89 13.31 13.28
N PHE A 80 -27.64 13.52 12.89
CA PHE A 80 -26.50 12.99 13.62
C PHE A 80 -26.40 13.57 15.05
N LYS A 81 -26.60 14.89 15.21
CA LYS A 81 -26.66 15.54 16.52
C LYS A 81 -27.76 14.97 17.41
N GLN A 82 -28.95 14.71 16.86
CA GLN A 82 -30.04 14.11 17.63
C GLN A 82 -29.69 12.70 18.12
N VAL A 83 -29.09 11.87 17.27
CA VAL A 83 -28.66 10.52 17.66
C VAL A 83 -27.57 10.57 18.72
N MET A 84 -26.55 11.42 18.56
CA MET A 84 -25.49 11.58 19.55
C MET A 84 -26.02 12.12 20.89
N ALA A 85 -26.97 13.05 20.87
CA ALA A 85 -27.62 13.57 22.07
C ALA A 85 -28.48 12.51 22.78
N ALA A 86 -29.21 11.68 22.01
CA ALA A 86 -29.97 10.56 22.57
C ALA A 86 -29.04 9.52 23.19
N ALA A 87 -27.96 9.15 22.51
CA ALA A 87 -26.95 8.23 23.00
C ALA A 87 -26.26 8.75 24.28
N ALA A 88 -25.97 10.06 24.35
CA ALA A 88 -25.42 10.68 25.55
C ALA A 88 -26.40 10.66 26.74
N LYS A 89 -27.71 10.74 26.51
CA LYS A 89 -28.72 10.58 27.58
C LYS A 89 -28.83 9.14 28.05
N ALA A 90 -28.75 8.17 27.14
CA ALA A 90 -28.86 6.75 27.44
C ALA A 90 -27.61 6.20 28.16
N ALA A 91 -26.42 6.67 27.74
CA ALA A 91 -25.13 6.29 28.32
C ALA A 91 -24.28 7.56 28.54
N PRO A 92 -24.50 8.27 29.68
CA PRO A 92 -23.84 9.54 29.97
C PRO A 92 -22.35 9.38 30.32
N GLY A 93 -21.86 8.14 30.46
CA GLY A 93 -20.45 7.86 30.72
C GLY A 93 -19.54 8.55 29.70
N GLU A 94 -18.47 9.16 30.21
CA GLU A 94 -17.35 9.63 29.39
C GLU A 94 -16.64 8.44 28.74
N LEU A 95 -15.95 8.68 27.62
CA LEU A 95 -15.08 7.66 27.02
C LEU A 95 -13.99 7.32 28.05
N VAL A 96 -13.96 6.08 28.52
CA VAL A 96 -12.91 5.61 29.42
C VAL A 96 -11.97 4.73 28.61
N LEU A 97 -10.74 5.20 28.43
CA LEU A 97 -9.70 4.41 27.79
C LEU A 97 -9.35 3.24 28.70
N SER A 98 -9.24 2.06 28.09
CA SER A 98 -8.85 0.84 28.76
C SER A 98 -7.91 0.06 27.85
N THR A 99 -7.24 -0.94 28.42
CA THR A 99 -6.52 -1.91 27.60
C THR A 99 -7.55 -2.71 26.79
N THR A 100 -7.37 -2.77 25.47
CA THR A 100 -8.31 -3.43 24.56
C THR A 100 -7.57 -4.32 23.57
N GLU A 101 -8.20 -5.44 23.21
CA GLU A 101 -7.76 -6.38 22.16
C GLU A 101 -8.94 -6.59 21.21
N GLU A 102 -8.83 -6.17 19.95
CA GLU A 102 -9.91 -6.27 18.96
C GLU A 102 -9.43 -7.07 17.74
N TRP A 103 -10.31 -7.94 17.24
CA TRP A 103 -10.04 -8.80 16.10
C TRP A 103 -11.02 -8.50 14.96
N TYR A 104 -10.49 -8.38 13.76
CA TYR A 104 -11.24 -8.11 12.55
C TYR A 104 -10.96 -9.21 11.54
N MET A 105 -11.99 -9.74 10.89
CA MET A 105 -11.82 -10.62 9.74
C MET A 105 -11.62 -9.75 8.50
N VAL A 106 -10.56 -10.01 7.74
CA VAL A 106 -10.23 -9.29 6.50
C VAL A 106 -10.69 -10.11 5.30
N ALA A 107 -11.41 -9.48 4.38
CA ALA A 107 -11.92 -10.09 3.16
C ALA A 107 -11.76 -9.15 1.94
N ILE A 108 -11.69 -9.74 0.75
CA ILE A 108 -11.79 -9.03 -0.53
C ILE A 108 -12.89 -9.71 -1.34
N GLU A 109 -13.88 -8.94 -1.81
CA GLU A 109 -15.04 -9.49 -2.55
C GLU A 109 -15.67 -10.71 -1.85
N GLU A 110 -15.92 -10.56 -0.54
CA GLU A 110 -16.49 -11.61 0.34
C GLU A 110 -15.59 -12.84 0.60
N VAL A 111 -14.41 -12.92 0.01
CA VAL A 111 -13.45 -14.00 0.26
C VAL A 111 -12.64 -13.66 1.51
N PRO A 112 -12.74 -14.42 2.62
CA PRO A 112 -11.92 -14.18 3.80
C PRO A 112 -10.46 -14.50 3.50
N MET A 113 -9.57 -13.54 3.71
CA MET A 113 -8.15 -13.63 3.39
C MET A 113 -7.30 -13.78 4.65
N GLY A 114 -7.79 -13.32 5.79
CA GLY A 114 -7.05 -13.33 7.04
C GLY A 114 -7.68 -12.41 8.07
N TYR A 115 -6.85 -11.74 8.86
CA TYR A 115 -7.31 -10.90 9.96
C TYR A 115 -6.52 -9.61 10.12
N LEU A 116 -7.11 -8.68 10.85
CA LEU A 116 -6.47 -7.52 11.46
C LEU A 116 -6.68 -7.59 12.96
N HIS A 117 -5.61 -7.52 13.73
CA HIS A 117 -5.61 -7.59 15.18
C HIS A 117 -5.06 -6.29 15.75
N THR A 118 -5.87 -5.56 16.51
CA THR A 118 -5.48 -4.28 17.10
C THR A 118 -5.40 -4.41 18.62
N THR A 119 -4.36 -3.83 19.22
CA THR A 119 -4.23 -3.77 20.68
C THR A 119 -3.95 -2.34 21.13
N THR A 120 -4.47 -2.00 22.31
CA THR A 120 -4.12 -0.78 23.05
C THR A 120 -3.77 -1.20 24.46
N VAL A 121 -2.58 -0.85 24.92
CA VAL A 121 -2.07 -1.14 26.27
C VAL A 121 -1.77 0.18 26.97
N LEU A 122 -2.23 0.30 28.22
CA LEU A 122 -1.98 1.46 29.06
C LEU A 122 -1.05 1.04 30.21
N ASP A 123 0.23 1.40 30.11
CA ASP A 123 1.21 1.10 31.15
C ASP A 123 1.28 2.28 32.13
N GLU A 124 1.01 2.01 33.41
CA GLU A 124 1.35 2.97 34.46
C GLU A 124 2.86 3.14 34.48
N GLU A 125 3.37 4.39 34.46
CA GLU A 125 4.79 4.68 34.41
C GLU A 125 5.58 3.73 35.31
N ARG A 126 6.49 2.97 34.70
CA ARG A 126 7.47 2.17 35.44
C ARG A 126 8.39 3.18 36.11
N ASN A 127 8.11 3.52 37.38
CA ASN A 127 9.00 4.28 38.24
C ASN A 127 10.42 3.76 38.01
N GLY A 128 11.28 4.62 37.45
CA GLY A 128 12.66 4.29 37.18
C GLY A 128 13.28 3.67 38.42
N SER A 129 13.86 2.48 38.26
CA SER A 129 14.71 1.89 39.28
C SER A 129 15.76 2.93 39.69
N ALA A 130 15.78 3.26 40.97
CA ALA A 130 16.72 4.16 41.59
C ALA A 130 18.15 3.88 41.12
N ALA A 131 18.70 4.77 40.30
CA ALA A 131 20.14 4.97 40.24
C ALA A 131 20.49 5.86 41.44
N GLU A 132 21.21 5.28 42.40
CA GLU A 132 21.83 6.02 43.49
C GLU A 132 22.78 7.09 42.91
N GLY A 133 22.54 8.36 43.21
CA GLY A 133 23.47 9.44 42.88
C GLY A 133 22.75 10.74 42.57
N GLY A 134 22.69 11.64 43.55
CA GLY A 134 21.80 12.80 43.55
C GLY A 134 22.12 13.91 42.54
N ALA A 135 21.06 14.61 42.16
CA ALA A 135 21.03 16.06 41.99
C ALA A 135 19.55 16.50 42.07
N GLU A 136 19.24 17.32 43.07
CA GLU A 136 17.92 17.89 43.32
C GLU A 136 17.52 18.85 42.19
N GLY A 137 16.25 18.79 41.76
CA GLY A 137 15.60 19.89 41.03
C GLY A 137 15.18 19.62 39.58
N ALA A 138 14.40 18.57 39.32
CA ALA A 138 13.50 18.53 38.17
C ALA A 138 12.08 18.29 38.70
N ALA A 139 11.14 19.16 38.31
CA ALA A 139 9.74 19.05 38.73
C ALA A 139 9.17 17.67 38.37
N GLU A 140 8.58 16.98 39.36
CA GLU A 140 7.76 15.78 39.17
C GLU A 140 6.73 16.05 38.07
N GLY A 141 6.93 15.42 36.92
CA GLY A 141 6.19 15.70 35.69
C GLY A 141 4.80 15.05 35.70
N ASP A 142 3.79 15.86 35.39
CA ASP A 142 2.37 15.58 35.13
C ASP A 142 2.13 14.67 33.90
N ARG A 143 3.03 13.72 33.61
CA ARG A 143 2.97 12.87 32.41
C ARG A 143 2.01 11.70 32.67
N GLY A 144 0.95 11.60 31.87
CA GLY A 144 0.02 10.47 31.90
C GLY A 144 0.68 9.14 31.48
N PRO A 145 0.01 7.98 31.72
CA PRO A 145 0.52 6.66 31.40
C PRO A 145 1.03 6.53 29.96
N LEU A 146 2.03 5.67 29.79
CA LEU A 146 2.53 5.29 28.47
C LEU A 146 1.45 4.47 27.77
N VAL A 147 1.18 4.81 26.51
CA VAL A 147 0.20 4.11 25.69
C VAL A 147 0.87 3.47 24.51
N THR A 148 0.75 2.16 24.43
CA THR A 148 1.20 1.38 23.29
C THR A 148 0.00 0.97 22.46
N THR A 149 -0.02 1.34 21.18
CA THR A 149 -0.99 0.80 20.22
C THR A 149 -0.26 -0.06 19.20
N THR A 150 -0.83 -1.23 18.90
CA THR A 150 -0.30 -2.12 17.86
C THR A 150 -1.39 -2.53 16.89
N GLU A 151 -1.04 -2.72 15.64
CA GLU A 151 -1.90 -3.38 14.67
C GLU A 151 -1.12 -4.44 13.92
N LEU A 152 -1.68 -5.64 13.83
CA LEU A 152 -1.16 -6.75 13.05
C LEU A 152 -2.21 -7.15 12.03
N MET A 153 -2.01 -6.79 10.76
CA MET A 153 -2.75 -7.38 9.66
C MET A 153 -1.99 -8.59 9.14
N ASP A 154 -2.68 -9.68 8.83
CA ASP A 154 -2.08 -10.92 8.37
C ASP A 154 -3.05 -11.64 7.42
N VAL A 155 -2.69 -11.68 6.15
CA VAL A 155 -3.57 -12.09 5.06
C VAL A 155 -2.86 -13.04 4.09
N GLN A 156 -3.62 -13.95 3.52
CA GLN A 156 -3.21 -14.75 2.37
C GLN A 156 -3.50 -13.97 1.09
N VAL A 157 -2.63 -14.08 0.09
CA VAL A 157 -2.80 -13.47 -1.22
C VAL A 157 -2.48 -14.49 -2.31
N SER A 158 -3.18 -14.41 -3.45
CA SER A 158 -2.88 -15.23 -4.63
C SER A 158 -1.93 -14.51 -5.58
N ARG A 159 -0.96 -15.23 -6.12
CA ARG A 159 -0.04 -14.75 -7.16
C ARG A 159 0.13 -15.84 -8.23
N GLY A 160 -0.73 -15.81 -9.24
CA GLY A 160 -0.78 -16.88 -10.24
C GLY A 160 -1.21 -18.24 -9.66
N ALA A 161 -0.29 -19.22 -9.62
CA ALA A 161 -0.54 -20.56 -9.08
C ALA A 161 -0.17 -20.70 -7.58
N ASP A 162 0.50 -19.71 -7.00
CA ASP A 162 1.04 -19.76 -5.65
C ASP A 162 0.21 -18.92 -4.67
N THR A 163 0.17 -19.36 -3.41
CA THR A 163 -0.44 -18.62 -2.31
C THR A 163 0.65 -18.10 -1.39
N ALA A 164 0.72 -16.78 -1.22
CA ALA A 164 1.65 -16.13 -0.31
C ALA A 164 0.93 -15.58 0.93
N ARG A 165 1.70 -15.23 1.96
CA ARG A 165 1.20 -14.63 3.20
C ARG A 165 1.88 -13.28 3.40
N VAL A 166 1.08 -12.26 3.69
CA VAL A 166 1.54 -10.89 3.93
C VAL A 166 1.06 -10.47 5.30
N ALA A 167 1.99 -9.99 6.13
CA ALA A 167 1.67 -9.42 7.42
C ALA A 167 2.27 -8.02 7.58
N PHE A 168 1.50 -7.13 8.19
CA PHE A 168 1.89 -5.76 8.48
C PHE A 168 1.70 -5.54 9.97
N TYR A 169 2.78 -5.20 10.65
CA TYR A 169 2.78 -4.85 12.06
C TYR A 169 3.13 -3.37 12.21
N THR A 170 2.27 -2.61 12.88
CA THR A 170 2.56 -1.23 13.26
C THR A 170 2.55 -1.10 14.78
N LYS A 171 3.42 -0.22 15.31
CA LYS A 171 3.49 0.09 16.73
C LYS A 171 3.66 1.58 16.95
N PHE A 172 2.89 2.15 17.87
CA PHE A 172 3.11 3.50 18.41
C PHE A 172 3.26 3.42 19.93
N GLU A 173 4.23 4.13 20.49
CA GLU A 173 4.38 4.37 21.92
C GLU A 173 4.27 5.87 22.21
N GLU A 174 3.19 6.27 22.87
CA GLU A 174 2.85 7.66 23.17
C GLU A 174 2.84 7.90 24.68
N THR A 175 3.59 8.90 25.14
CA THR A 175 3.53 9.39 26.53
C THR A 175 2.48 10.48 26.66
N GLY A 176 1.89 10.66 27.84
CA GLY A 176 1.11 11.86 28.14
C GLY A 176 -0.41 11.77 27.96
N LEU A 177 -1.02 10.57 28.00
CA LEU A 177 -2.49 10.50 28.16
C LEU A 177 -2.86 10.82 29.62
N GLY A 178 -2.80 12.10 30.00
CA GLY A 178 -2.88 12.59 31.39
C GLY A 178 -3.82 11.81 32.33
N ARG A 179 -3.28 11.35 33.45
CA ARG A 179 -4.03 10.86 34.62
C ARG A 179 -4.43 12.06 35.48
N ASN A 180 -5.51 12.78 35.14
CA ASN A 180 -6.41 13.47 36.08
C ASN A 180 -7.28 14.54 35.39
N SER A 181 -8.51 14.15 35.06
CA SER A 181 -9.67 15.04 35.06
C SER A 181 -10.14 15.37 36.50
N SER A 182 -9.19 15.67 37.40
CA SER A 182 -9.49 15.97 38.81
C SER A 182 -10.25 17.30 38.92
N SER A 183 -11.14 17.34 39.92
CA SER A 183 -12.24 18.27 40.13
C SER A 183 -11.93 19.78 40.05
N VAL A 184 -10.67 20.19 40.17
CA VAL A 184 -10.26 21.61 40.18
C VAL A 184 -10.24 22.21 38.76
N MET A 185 -9.75 21.45 37.78
CA MET A 185 -9.78 21.83 36.35
C MET A 185 -11.21 21.81 35.77
N ARG A 186 -12.13 21.06 36.41
CA ARG A 186 -13.56 21.05 36.06
C ARG A 186 -14.25 22.37 36.44
N TRP A 187 -13.83 22.96 37.56
CA TRP A 187 -14.32 24.26 38.01
C TRP A 187 -13.73 25.40 37.18
N LEU A 188 -12.43 25.35 36.86
CA LEU A 188 -11.80 26.29 35.93
C LEU A 188 -12.45 26.24 34.53
N ARG A 189 -12.67 25.04 33.96
CA ARG A 189 -13.37 24.88 32.66
C ARG A 189 -14.83 25.34 32.70
N TRP A 190 -15.54 25.18 33.81
CA TRP A 190 -16.88 25.73 34.00
C TRP A 190 -16.87 27.26 34.06
N ALA A 191 -15.93 27.86 34.82
CA ALA A 191 -15.76 29.31 34.91
C ALA A 191 -15.34 29.92 33.55
N GLU A 192 -14.50 29.21 32.81
CA GLU A 192 -14.04 29.60 31.47
C GLU A 192 -15.15 29.48 30.42
N SER A 193 -16.00 28.45 30.52
CA SER A 193 -17.21 28.30 29.69
C SER A 193 -18.23 29.40 29.98
N ALA A 194 -18.41 29.78 31.24
CA ALA A 194 -19.30 30.87 31.63
C ALA A 194 -18.78 32.25 31.15
N LEU A 195 -17.45 32.44 31.12
CA LEU A 195 -16.81 33.62 30.54
C LEU A 195 -16.87 33.63 28.99
N ARG A 196 -16.82 32.46 28.35
CA ARG A 196 -16.92 32.27 26.89
C ARG A 196 -18.31 32.68 26.36
N ASP A 197 -19.37 32.29 27.07
CA ASP A 197 -20.76 32.67 26.74
C ASP A 197 -21.02 34.17 27.01
N ALA A 198 -20.30 34.78 27.96
CA ALA A 198 -20.42 36.21 28.28
C ALA A 198 -19.64 37.13 27.32
N LEU A 199 -18.58 36.64 26.65
CA LEU A 199 -17.65 37.47 25.86
C LEU A 199 -17.64 37.18 24.35
N GLY A 200 -18.32 36.15 23.86
CA GLY A 200 -18.53 35.95 22.42
C GLY A 200 -17.25 35.74 21.58
N MET A 201 -16.14 35.29 22.19
CA MET A 201 -14.88 35.04 21.49
C MET A 201 -14.74 33.57 21.04
N GLN A 202 -14.62 33.34 19.73
CA GLN A 202 -14.13 32.08 19.18
C GLN A 202 -12.60 32.07 19.24
N MET A 203 -12.03 31.15 20.02
CA MET A 203 -10.61 30.78 19.95
C MET A 203 -10.51 29.27 19.69
N SER A 204 -9.60 28.89 18.78
CA SER A 204 -9.29 27.51 18.41
C SER A 204 -8.68 26.74 19.59
N SER A 205 -9.03 25.46 19.75
CA SER A 205 -8.67 24.56 20.86
C SER A 205 -7.18 24.21 21.05
N ALA A 206 -6.26 25.03 20.56
CA ALA A 206 -4.80 24.79 20.58
C ALA A 206 -4.13 25.04 21.95
N VAL A 207 -4.89 25.19 23.04
CA VAL A 207 -4.34 25.55 24.35
C VAL A 207 -4.63 24.43 25.35
N LEU A 208 -3.71 23.46 25.41
CA LEU A 208 -3.32 22.61 26.56
C LEU A 208 -2.38 21.48 26.08
N ILE A 209 -1.41 21.80 25.23
CA ILE A 209 -0.29 20.93 24.90
C ILE A 209 0.95 21.80 25.10
N ASN A 210 1.92 21.37 25.92
CA ASN A 210 3.17 22.12 26.08
C ASN A 210 3.82 22.30 24.68
N THR A 211 4.45 23.44 24.41
CA THR A 211 5.01 23.73 23.08
C THR A 211 6.04 22.70 22.59
N ALA A 212 6.68 21.95 23.50
CA ALA A 212 7.53 20.81 23.18
C ALA A 212 6.73 19.52 22.85
N GLU A 213 5.63 19.23 23.56
CA GLU A 213 4.73 18.11 23.25
C GLU A 213 3.96 18.34 21.94
N ALA A 214 3.70 19.60 21.58
CA ALA A 214 3.06 19.99 20.33
C ALA A 214 3.95 19.77 19.10
N GLN A 215 5.28 19.67 19.27
CA GLN A 215 6.22 19.40 18.17
C GLN A 215 6.45 17.89 17.94
N GLY A 216 6.27 17.04 18.98
CA GLY A 216 6.49 15.58 18.89
C GLY A 216 5.23 14.73 19.00
N GLY A 217 4.03 15.32 19.11
CA GLY A 217 2.76 14.60 19.25
C GLY A 217 2.64 13.70 20.49
N GLY A 218 3.60 13.76 21.41
CA GLY A 218 3.77 12.83 22.55
C GLY A 218 4.34 11.46 22.18
N VAL A 219 4.74 11.21 20.93
CA VAL A 219 5.22 9.90 20.46
C VAL A 219 6.72 9.74 20.74
N SER A 220 7.09 8.61 21.34
CA SER A 220 8.48 8.22 21.61
C SER A 220 8.98 7.15 20.63
N VAL A 221 8.10 6.23 20.22
CA VAL A 221 8.41 5.17 19.25
C VAL A 221 7.31 5.09 18.20
N MET A 222 7.72 5.00 16.95
CA MET A 222 6.86 4.63 15.82
C MET A 222 7.57 3.53 15.04
N ALA A 223 6.99 2.35 14.96
CA ALA A 223 7.57 1.20 14.30
C ALA A 223 6.63 0.62 13.25
N TYR A 224 7.22 0.17 12.17
CA TYR A 224 6.56 -0.53 11.08
C TYR A 224 7.39 -1.77 10.73
N ASP A 225 6.76 -2.92 10.77
CA ASP A 225 7.35 -4.20 10.40
C ASP A 225 6.45 -4.83 9.33
N GLN A 226 6.98 -4.97 8.13
CA GLN A 226 6.30 -5.65 7.04
C GLN A 226 6.97 -6.98 6.81
N ARG A 227 6.16 -8.03 6.86
CA ARG A 227 6.54 -9.40 6.58
C ARG A 227 5.80 -9.88 5.37
N TYR A 228 6.51 -10.50 4.46
CA TYR A 228 5.88 -11.22 3.38
C TYR A 228 6.66 -12.50 3.19
N ALA A 229 5.95 -13.61 3.30
CA ALA A 229 6.53 -14.94 3.41
C ALA A 229 7.65 -15.01 4.48
N GLN A 230 8.91 -15.18 4.08
CA GLN A 230 10.06 -15.32 4.99
C GLN A 230 10.88 -14.03 5.14
N SER A 231 10.57 -12.98 4.38
CA SER A 231 11.31 -11.72 4.39
C SER A 231 10.65 -10.71 5.31
N GLU A 232 11.46 -9.93 6.02
CA GLU A 232 11.03 -9.00 7.06
C GLU A 232 11.75 -7.67 6.91
N VAL A 233 10.98 -6.60 6.71
CA VAL A 233 11.48 -5.21 6.68
C VAL A 233 11.00 -4.52 7.94
N LYS A 234 11.93 -4.15 8.82
CA LYS A 234 11.62 -3.37 10.03
C LYS A 234 12.12 -1.96 9.89
N MET A 235 11.28 -1.03 10.30
CA MET A 235 11.63 0.37 10.49
C MET A 235 11.18 0.77 11.89
N LYS A 236 12.07 1.43 12.62
CA LYS A 236 11.77 1.98 13.93
C LYS A 236 12.27 3.42 13.99
N PHE A 237 11.34 4.35 14.08
CA PHE A 237 11.61 5.73 14.42
C PHE A 237 11.60 5.87 15.94
N SER A 238 12.67 6.44 16.48
CA SER A 238 12.78 6.84 17.88
C SER A 238 12.94 8.35 17.93
N PHE A 239 12.04 9.03 18.64
CA PHE A 239 12.00 10.49 18.72
C PHE A 239 12.73 10.96 19.97
N ALA A 240 13.66 11.90 19.81
CA ALA A 240 14.41 12.51 20.90
C ALA A 240 13.80 13.86 21.30
N ASP A 241 13.98 14.24 22.57
CA ASP A 241 13.44 15.49 23.15
C ASP A 241 14.02 16.76 22.50
N ASN A 242 15.13 16.65 21.76
CA ASN A 242 15.77 17.75 21.03
C ASN A 242 15.19 17.99 19.62
N GLY A 243 14.14 17.26 19.22
CA GLY A 243 13.49 17.40 17.92
C GLY A 243 14.15 16.62 16.78
N THR A 244 15.10 15.72 17.07
CA THR A 244 15.63 14.78 16.08
C THR A 244 14.99 13.41 16.24
N ALA A 245 14.93 12.64 15.14
CA ALA A 245 14.52 11.24 15.19
C ALA A 245 15.60 10.36 14.57
N SER A 246 15.81 9.18 15.14
CA SER A 246 16.65 8.13 14.54
C SER A 246 15.75 7.09 13.90
N LEU A 247 16.01 6.77 12.64
CA LEU A 247 15.44 5.62 11.94
C LEU A 247 16.43 4.46 12.05
N SER A 248 16.00 3.38 12.70
CA SER A 248 16.65 2.07 12.60
C SER A 248 15.88 1.25 11.56
N SER A 249 16.53 0.92 10.45
CA SER A 249 16.03 0.00 9.42
C SER A 249 16.76 -1.33 9.49
N HIS A 250 16.02 -2.43 9.34
CA HIS A 250 16.59 -3.77 9.27
C HIS A 250 16.02 -4.46 8.02
N ASN A 251 16.92 -4.90 7.14
CA ASN A 251 16.61 -5.85 6.09
C ASN A 251 17.84 -6.76 5.86
N GLY A 252 17.70 -8.07 6.07
CA GLY A 252 18.81 -9.01 6.06
C GLY A 252 19.64 -8.99 7.36
N ASN A 253 20.97 -8.97 7.23
CA ASN A 253 21.90 -9.23 8.36
C ASN A 253 22.39 -7.98 9.11
N ALA A 254 22.08 -6.76 8.63
CA ALA A 254 22.62 -5.52 9.18
C ALA A 254 21.52 -4.54 9.60
N GLU A 255 21.72 -3.91 10.76
CA GLU A 255 20.95 -2.75 11.20
C GLU A 255 21.57 -1.49 10.60
N HIS A 256 20.74 -0.67 9.97
CA HIS A 256 21.11 0.66 9.50
C HIS A 256 20.46 1.71 10.38
N VAL A 257 21.26 2.63 10.94
CA VAL A 257 20.77 3.75 11.75
C VAL A 257 21.04 5.05 11.02
N SER A 258 19.98 5.77 10.68
CA SER A 258 20.03 7.07 10.01
C SER A 258 19.33 8.13 10.85
N GLU A 259 19.87 9.34 10.86
CA GLU A 259 19.17 10.51 11.42
C GLU A 259 18.13 11.02 10.41
N VAL A 260 16.92 11.28 10.89
CA VAL A 260 15.79 11.81 10.12
C VAL A 260 15.23 13.04 10.80
N ALA A 261 14.89 14.04 9.98
CA ALA A 261 14.26 15.26 10.47
C ALA A 261 12.81 14.99 10.90
N VAL A 262 12.42 15.54 12.04
CA VAL A 262 11.02 15.55 12.47
C VAL A 262 10.37 16.82 11.94
N PRO A 263 9.15 16.75 11.38
CA PRO A 263 8.41 17.92 10.95
C PRO A 263 8.24 18.95 12.08
N SER A 264 8.42 20.23 11.74
CA SER A 264 8.28 21.33 12.70
C SER A 264 6.83 21.76 12.94
N ALA A 265 5.90 21.36 12.07
CA ALA A 265 4.49 21.72 12.19
C ALA A 265 3.81 20.89 13.29
N PRO A 266 2.82 21.44 14.02
CA PRO A 266 2.15 20.71 15.09
C PRO A 266 1.36 19.50 14.58
N TRP A 267 1.48 18.37 15.27
CA TRP A 267 0.75 17.14 14.98
C TRP A 267 0.46 16.40 16.29
N ILE A 268 -0.49 15.46 16.27
CA ILE A 268 -0.81 14.63 17.44
C ILE A 268 -0.60 13.15 17.12
N GLY A 269 -0.17 12.38 18.13
CA GLY A 269 -0.03 10.94 18.04
C GLY A 269 -1.32 10.23 17.59
N ARG A 270 -1.17 8.98 17.15
CA ARG A 270 -2.25 8.16 16.61
C ARG A 270 -3.39 8.00 17.60
N MET A 271 -3.07 7.73 18.87
CA MET A 271 -4.09 7.52 19.88
C MET A 271 -4.83 8.82 20.22
N HIS A 272 -4.09 9.92 20.36
CA HIS A 272 -4.67 11.25 20.51
C HIS A 272 -5.57 11.63 19.32
N ALA A 273 -5.18 11.29 18.09
CA ALA A 273 -5.99 11.52 16.90
C ALA A 273 -7.33 10.78 16.95
N LYS A 274 -7.31 9.51 17.36
CA LYS A 274 -8.52 8.69 17.55
C LYS A 274 -9.44 9.27 18.65
N ILE A 275 -8.87 9.73 19.76
CA ILE A 275 -9.62 10.36 20.86
C ILE A 275 -10.25 11.68 20.40
N GLU A 276 -9.50 12.51 19.67
CA GLU A 276 -10.00 13.80 19.20
C GLU A 276 -11.13 13.63 18.18
N PHE A 277 -11.02 12.65 17.29
CA PHE A 277 -12.14 12.23 16.43
C PHE A 277 -13.36 11.84 17.25
N ALA A 278 -13.20 10.93 18.22
CA ALA A 278 -14.31 10.46 19.04
C ALA A 278 -14.99 11.60 19.82
N ARG A 279 -14.20 12.54 20.36
CA ARG A 279 -14.71 13.73 21.07
C ARG A 279 -15.58 14.61 20.17
N ARG A 280 -15.09 14.95 18.98
CA ARG A 280 -15.80 15.80 18.02
C ARG A 280 -17.03 15.10 17.43
N CYS A 281 -16.91 13.83 17.09
CA CYS A 281 -18.03 12.98 16.67
C CYS A 281 -19.14 12.95 17.73
N ARG A 282 -18.81 12.77 19.02
CA ARG A 282 -19.78 12.77 20.13
C ARG A 282 -20.47 14.12 20.34
N SER A 283 -19.85 15.23 19.95
CA SER A 283 -20.51 16.55 19.92
C SER A 283 -21.44 16.77 18.71
N GLY A 284 -21.51 15.80 17.80
CA GLY A 284 -22.32 15.86 16.59
C GLY A 284 -21.73 16.74 15.50
N GLU A 285 -20.42 16.93 15.49
CA GLU A 285 -19.71 17.40 14.30
C GLU A 285 -19.77 16.32 13.22
N ILE A 286 -19.90 16.72 11.95
CA ILE A 286 -20.00 15.81 10.80
C ILE A 286 -18.83 15.96 9.82
N GLU A 287 -17.96 16.95 10.04
CA GLU A 287 -16.75 17.19 9.28
C GLU A 287 -15.61 17.41 10.28
N ILE A 288 -14.71 16.44 10.37
CA ILE A 288 -13.66 16.40 11.38
C ILE A 288 -12.32 16.33 10.66
N SER A 289 -11.33 17.09 11.14
CA SER A 289 -9.99 17.01 10.58
C SER A 289 -8.93 17.05 11.66
N VAL A 290 -7.96 16.14 11.54
CA VAL A 290 -6.89 15.88 12.50
C VAL A 290 -5.56 15.73 11.74
N GLN A 291 -4.49 16.32 12.29
CA GLN A 291 -3.13 16.17 11.76
C GLN A 291 -2.37 15.14 12.60
N THR A 292 -1.81 14.12 11.94
CA THR A 292 -1.12 13.00 12.60
C THR A 292 -0.06 12.39 11.68
N MET A 293 0.60 11.32 12.11
CA MET A 293 1.56 10.55 11.31
C MET A 293 1.11 9.11 11.16
N LYS A 294 1.63 8.43 10.14
CA LYS A 294 1.44 7.00 9.87
C LYS A 294 2.80 6.33 9.89
N ALA A 295 2.93 5.17 10.53
CA ALA A 295 4.21 4.51 10.74
C ALA A 295 4.87 4.11 9.41
N GLU A 296 4.05 3.66 8.47
CA GLU A 296 4.41 3.33 7.09
C GLU A 296 4.89 4.55 6.28
N LEU A 297 4.42 5.76 6.59
CA LEU A 297 4.82 6.99 5.87
C LEU A 297 6.03 7.68 6.50
N GLY A 298 6.63 7.09 7.54
CA GLY A 298 7.68 7.73 8.33
C GLY A 298 7.19 9.00 9.04
N PRO A 299 8.11 9.89 9.45
CA PRO A 299 7.78 11.12 10.18
C PRO A 299 7.21 12.18 9.22
N THR A 300 6.12 11.86 8.53
CA THR A 300 5.44 12.76 7.61
C THR A 300 4.05 13.10 8.12
N ILE A 301 3.76 14.39 8.28
CA ILE A 301 2.44 14.84 8.75
C ILE A 301 1.42 14.67 7.64
N ILE A 302 0.35 13.95 7.96
CA ILE A 302 -0.84 13.82 7.12
C ILE A 302 -2.04 14.48 7.80
N LYS A 303 -2.98 14.95 6.97
CA LYS A 303 -4.25 15.51 7.43
C LYS A 303 -5.37 14.53 7.14
N LEU A 304 -5.87 13.86 8.17
CA LEU A 304 -7.07 13.02 8.08
C LEU A 304 -8.29 13.94 8.03
N LYS A 305 -9.12 13.80 7.00
CA LYS A 305 -10.42 14.48 6.87
C LYS A 305 -11.52 13.42 6.94
N SER A 306 -12.29 13.41 8.01
CA SER A 306 -13.40 12.48 8.24
C SER A 306 -14.73 13.19 8.02
N SER A 307 -15.52 12.72 7.06
CA SER A 307 -16.82 13.26 6.71
C SER A 307 -17.90 12.22 7.01
N PHE A 308 -18.87 12.55 7.85
CA PHE A 308 -20.00 11.69 8.16
C PHE A 308 -20.89 11.55 6.92
N VAL A 309 -21.22 10.32 6.56
CA VAL A 309 -22.04 10.01 5.38
C VAL A 309 -23.49 9.84 5.81
N GLN A 310 -23.76 8.83 6.61
CA GLN A 310 -25.11 8.41 7.01
C GLN A 310 -25.08 7.46 8.22
N LEU A 311 -26.27 7.13 8.72
CA LEU A 311 -26.46 6.06 9.70
C LEU A 311 -26.82 4.78 8.96
N VAL A 312 -26.19 3.68 9.35
CA VAL A 312 -26.35 2.36 8.74
C VAL A 312 -26.58 1.30 9.81
N GLN A 313 -27.05 0.12 9.40
CA GLN A 313 -27.06 -1.07 10.25
C GLN A 313 -25.85 -1.93 9.92
N ILE A 314 -25.00 -2.18 10.91
CA ILE A 314 -23.75 -2.94 10.75
C ILE A 314 -23.72 -4.06 11.80
N TRP A 315 -23.13 -5.20 11.45
CA TRP A 315 -22.88 -6.27 12.40
C TRP A 315 -21.72 -5.91 13.33
N ASP A 316 -21.92 -5.95 14.65
CA ASP A 316 -20.88 -5.63 15.65
C ASP A 316 -20.07 -6.85 16.13
N GLY A 317 -20.33 -8.03 15.56
CA GLY A 317 -19.79 -9.31 16.03
C GLY A 317 -20.86 -10.21 16.64
N GLU A 318 -21.93 -9.65 17.22
CA GLU A 318 -22.98 -10.37 17.93
C GLU A 318 -24.40 -10.09 17.40
N ARG A 319 -24.65 -8.86 16.94
CA ARG A 319 -25.95 -8.40 16.45
C ARG A 319 -25.82 -7.25 15.46
N MET A 320 -26.93 -6.94 14.78
CA MET A 320 -27.03 -5.70 14.01
C MET A 320 -27.19 -4.52 14.96
N VAL A 321 -26.38 -3.48 14.77
CA VAL A 321 -26.43 -2.23 15.52
C VAL A 321 -26.45 -1.04 14.58
N THR A 322 -27.01 0.06 15.08
CA THR A 322 -26.88 1.35 14.40
C THR A 322 -25.43 1.82 14.48
N ALA A 323 -24.85 2.15 13.33
CA ALA A 323 -23.49 2.66 13.20
C ALA A 323 -23.48 3.95 12.37
N SER A 324 -22.48 4.80 12.61
CA SER A 324 -22.21 5.96 11.76
C SER A 324 -21.16 5.59 10.72
N GLU A 325 -21.47 5.84 9.45
CA GLU A 325 -20.54 5.71 8.33
C GLU A 325 -19.77 7.03 8.14
N TRP A 326 -18.45 6.93 8.00
CA TRP A 326 -17.53 8.04 7.81
C TRP A 326 -16.62 7.77 6.63
N HIS A 327 -16.41 8.76 5.77
CA HIS A 327 -15.36 8.74 4.78
C HIS A 327 -14.13 9.46 5.32
N VAL A 328 -13.05 8.72 5.55
CA VAL A 328 -11.76 9.24 5.96
C VAL A 328 -10.87 9.37 4.74
N LYS A 329 -10.46 10.61 4.45
CA LYS A 329 -9.60 10.95 3.32
C LYS A 329 -8.29 11.55 3.77
N TYR A 330 -7.19 11.16 3.12
CA TYR A 330 -5.89 11.80 3.26
C TYR A 330 -5.10 11.69 1.95
N SER A 331 -4.32 12.71 1.65
CA SER A 331 -3.38 12.70 0.53
C SER A 331 -2.05 12.13 0.97
N LEU A 332 -1.40 11.38 0.09
CA LEU A 332 -0.07 10.84 0.32
C LEU A 332 0.98 11.92 0.07
N PRO A 333 2.06 11.98 0.84
CA PRO A 333 3.19 12.85 0.53
C PRO A 333 3.90 12.38 -0.75
N LEU A 334 4.32 13.34 -1.57
CA LEU A 334 5.12 13.11 -2.78
C LEU A 334 6.60 13.43 -2.51
N PRO A 335 7.54 12.89 -3.31
CA PRO A 335 8.99 13.08 -3.10
C PRO A 335 9.44 14.54 -3.09
N ASP A 336 8.72 15.43 -3.76
CA ASP A 336 9.00 16.87 -3.80
C ASP A 336 8.44 17.63 -2.57
N GLY A 337 7.86 16.92 -1.61
CA GLY A 337 7.23 17.46 -0.40
C GLY A 337 5.79 17.95 -0.61
N SER A 338 5.23 17.82 -1.81
CA SER A 338 3.82 18.10 -2.07
C SER A 338 2.90 16.94 -1.64
N LEU A 339 1.59 17.09 -1.83
CA LEU A 339 0.59 16.07 -1.50
C LEU A 339 -0.09 15.57 -2.77
N SER A 340 -0.40 14.28 -2.83
CA SER A 340 -1.11 13.66 -3.95
C SER A 340 -2.50 14.28 -4.16
N ASP A 341 -2.83 14.56 -5.42
CA ASP A 341 -4.16 15.04 -5.81
C ASP A 341 -5.25 13.97 -5.59
N THR A 342 -4.89 12.70 -5.75
CA THR A 342 -5.74 11.56 -5.40
C THR A 342 -5.59 11.26 -3.92
N ALA A 343 -6.62 11.55 -3.13
CA ALA A 343 -6.66 11.14 -1.74
C ALA A 343 -6.98 9.64 -1.62
N VAL A 344 -6.28 8.95 -0.72
CA VAL A 344 -6.72 7.65 -0.23
C VAL A 344 -8.04 7.87 0.51
N SER A 345 -9.05 7.06 0.21
CA SER A 345 -10.38 7.14 0.81
C SER A 345 -10.72 5.82 1.48
N ILE A 346 -11.03 5.88 2.77
CA ILE A 346 -11.39 4.74 3.60
C ILE A 346 -12.79 5.01 4.16
N SER A 347 -13.65 4.01 4.13
CA SER A 347 -14.95 4.05 4.81
C SER A 347 -14.81 3.39 6.18
N GLU A 348 -15.15 4.12 7.23
CA GLU A 348 -15.09 3.65 8.61
C GLU A 348 -16.47 3.68 9.25
N TYR A 349 -16.79 2.63 10.02
CA TYR A 349 -18.08 2.45 10.65
C TYR A 349 -17.92 2.38 12.16
N TYR A 350 -18.48 3.35 12.87
CA TYR A 350 -18.36 3.47 14.32
C TYR A 350 -19.67 3.19 15.02
N ALA A 351 -19.61 2.56 16.20
CA ALA A 351 -20.76 2.41 17.06
C ALA A 351 -21.33 3.79 17.46
N THR A 352 -22.66 3.94 17.48
CA THR A 352 -23.32 5.21 17.89
C THR A 352 -23.85 5.18 19.32
N GLU A 353 -23.92 4.00 19.94
CA GLU A 353 -24.47 3.78 21.27
C GLU A 353 -23.40 3.26 22.25
N GLY A 354 -23.71 3.37 23.55
CA GLY A 354 -22.83 2.90 24.62
C GLY A 354 -21.68 3.86 24.97
N PRO A 355 -20.79 3.43 25.90
CA PRO A 355 -19.65 4.23 26.35
C PRO A 355 -18.60 4.46 25.26
N ASP A 356 -18.43 3.50 24.34
CA ASP A 356 -17.41 3.52 23.29
C ASP A 356 -17.91 4.10 21.95
N ARG A 357 -19.07 4.76 21.95
CA ARG A 357 -19.61 5.40 20.74
C ARG A 357 -18.61 6.39 20.13
N CYS A 358 -18.58 6.46 18.81
CA CYS A 358 -17.59 7.20 18.01
C CYS A 358 -16.13 6.80 18.24
N TYR A 359 -15.85 5.72 18.96
CA TYR A 359 -14.49 5.27 19.27
C TYR A 359 -14.26 3.81 18.84
N ARG A 360 -15.22 2.93 19.12
CA ARG A 360 -15.17 1.52 18.71
C ARG A 360 -15.46 1.40 17.22
N LEU A 361 -14.46 0.94 16.48
CA LEU A 361 -14.55 0.68 15.05
C LEU A 361 -15.19 -0.70 14.85
N LEU A 362 -16.32 -0.74 14.15
CA LEU A 362 -17.05 -1.97 13.85
C LEU A 362 -16.62 -2.56 12.52
N GLN A 363 -16.30 -1.71 11.55
CA GLN A 363 -15.90 -2.12 10.21
C GLN A 363 -15.06 -1.01 9.58
N MET A 364 -14.07 -1.40 8.78
CA MET A 364 -13.39 -0.52 7.84
C MET A 364 -13.48 -1.11 6.43
N ALA A 365 -13.49 -0.25 5.43
CA ALA A 365 -13.55 -0.66 4.05
C ALA A 365 -12.76 0.27 3.14
N MET A 366 -12.15 -0.30 2.11
CA MET A 366 -11.35 0.44 1.14
C MET A 366 -11.63 -0.10 -0.26
N ASP A 367 -11.99 0.80 -1.18
CA ASP A 367 -12.17 0.47 -2.59
C ASP A 367 -10.79 0.36 -3.25
N MET A 368 -10.37 -0.87 -3.56
CA MET A 368 -9.10 -1.13 -4.21
C MET A 368 -9.31 -1.46 -5.69
N PRO A 369 -8.31 -1.22 -6.57
CA PRO A 369 -8.45 -1.51 -8.00
C PRO A 369 -8.73 -2.99 -8.33
N PHE A 370 -8.44 -3.91 -7.40
CA PHE A 370 -8.67 -5.36 -7.51
C PHE A 370 -9.90 -5.86 -6.73
N GLY A 371 -10.68 -4.97 -6.13
CA GLY A 371 -11.91 -5.30 -5.40
C GLY A 371 -12.04 -4.56 -4.08
N TYR A 372 -13.19 -4.74 -3.43
CA TYR A 372 -13.48 -4.06 -2.17
C TYR A 372 -12.83 -4.78 -0.98
N LEU A 373 -11.85 -4.15 -0.34
CA LEU A 373 -11.22 -4.66 0.88
C LEU A 373 -12.09 -4.30 2.08
N LEU A 374 -12.39 -5.30 2.91
CA LEU A 374 -13.26 -5.16 4.07
C LEU A 374 -12.60 -5.77 5.31
N ALA A 375 -12.53 -5.02 6.41
CA ALA A 375 -12.19 -5.55 7.72
C ALA A 375 -13.39 -5.37 8.66
N THR A 376 -13.98 -6.47 9.13
CA THR A 376 -15.18 -6.46 9.97
C THR A 376 -14.86 -7.03 11.34
N LEU A 377 -15.29 -6.34 12.40
CA LEU A 377 -15.13 -6.77 13.79
C LEU A 377 -15.72 -8.18 13.97
N SER A 378 -14.92 -9.07 14.54
CA SER A 378 -15.20 -10.51 14.55
C SER A 378 -14.63 -11.18 15.80
N PRO A 379 -15.20 -12.30 16.27
CA PRO A 379 -14.56 -13.12 17.29
C PRO A 379 -13.17 -13.58 16.86
N LYS A 380 -12.24 -13.65 17.81
CA LYS A 380 -10.85 -14.06 17.60
C LYS A 380 -10.74 -15.39 16.84
N GLU A 381 -11.56 -16.37 17.19
CA GLU A 381 -11.57 -17.70 16.56
C GLU A 381 -11.95 -17.63 15.08
N ALA A 382 -12.91 -16.79 14.72
CA ALA A 382 -13.35 -16.62 13.33
C ALA A 382 -12.29 -15.90 12.49
N ALA A 383 -11.68 -14.86 13.06
CA ALA A 383 -10.59 -14.12 12.42
C ALA A 383 -9.35 -15.00 12.19
N LEU A 384 -8.93 -15.78 13.20
CA LEU A 384 -7.80 -16.71 13.07
C LEU A 384 -8.07 -17.81 12.03
N LYS A 385 -9.29 -18.33 11.96
CA LYS A 385 -9.67 -19.32 10.94
C LYS A 385 -9.53 -18.77 9.53
N ALA A 386 -9.75 -17.48 9.31
CA ALA A 386 -9.62 -16.86 7.99
C ALA A 386 -8.18 -16.88 7.46
N VAL A 387 -7.16 -16.98 8.31
CA VAL A 387 -5.75 -17.10 7.86
C VAL A 387 -5.27 -18.56 7.72
N GLU A 388 -6.10 -19.55 8.05
CA GLU A 388 -5.76 -20.96 7.82
C GLU A 388 -5.77 -21.28 6.33
N ARG A 389 -4.87 -22.15 5.86
CA ARG A 389 -4.83 -22.56 4.45
C ARG A 389 -6.04 -23.43 4.14
N ASP A 390 -6.88 -22.96 3.23
CA ASP A 390 -8.00 -23.71 2.66
C ASP A 390 -7.77 -23.94 1.16
N PRO A 391 -7.44 -25.17 0.71
CA PRO A 391 -7.22 -25.46 -0.70
C PRO A 391 -8.45 -25.25 -1.60
N SER A 392 -9.65 -25.22 -1.02
CA SER A 392 -10.90 -24.96 -1.76
C SER A 392 -11.21 -23.46 -1.90
N ARG A 393 -10.54 -22.61 -1.11
CA ARG A 393 -10.70 -21.17 -1.18
C ARG A 393 -9.92 -20.60 -2.35
N VAL A 394 -10.64 -20.05 -3.32
CA VAL A 394 -10.05 -19.30 -4.42
C VAL A 394 -9.74 -17.88 -3.93
N LEU A 395 -8.49 -17.64 -3.61
CA LEU A 395 -8.00 -16.30 -3.26
C LEU A 395 -8.04 -15.40 -4.51
N PRO A 396 -8.50 -14.14 -4.41
CA PRO A 396 -8.37 -13.13 -5.44
C PRO A 396 -6.94 -13.04 -5.98
N GLU A 397 -6.81 -13.02 -7.30
CA GLU A 397 -5.53 -12.80 -7.97
C GLU A 397 -5.25 -11.29 -7.93
N LEU A 398 -4.20 -10.92 -7.20
CA LEU A 398 -3.89 -9.50 -6.94
C LEU A 398 -2.83 -8.93 -7.87
N VAL A 399 -2.00 -9.75 -8.53
CA VAL A 399 -0.84 -9.27 -9.29
C VAL A 399 -1.19 -9.07 -10.76
N MET A 400 -1.74 -10.09 -11.41
CA MET A 400 -2.24 -10.02 -12.78
C MET A 400 -3.45 -9.11 -12.93
N ALA A 401 -4.31 -9.00 -11.92
CA ALA A 401 -5.45 -8.06 -11.95
C ALA A 401 -5.01 -6.59 -12.10
N LEU A 402 -3.76 -6.27 -11.75
CA LEU A 402 -3.20 -4.93 -11.84
C LEU A 402 -2.50 -4.63 -13.16
N ASN A 403 -2.38 -5.62 -14.05
CA ASN A 403 -1.75 -5.45 -15.36
C ASN A 403 -2.56 -4.52 -16.26
N VAL A 404 -1.85 -3.76 -17.10
CA VAL A 404 -2.46 -2.99 -18.18
C VAL A 404 -2.59 -3.87 -19.41
N VAL A 405 -3.81 -4.25 -19.76
CA VAL A 405 -4.11 -5.02 -20.96
C VAL A 405 -4.10 -4.11 -22.18
N LEU A 406 -3.29 -4.46 -23.19
CA LEU A 406 -3.22 -3.75 -24.46
C LEU A 406 -4.28 -4.25 -25.44
N ALA A 407 -4.82 -3.35 -26.26
CA ALA A 407 -5.73 -3.70 -27.35
C ALA A 407 -5.05 -4.56 -28.42
N GLN A 408 -3.74 -4.37 -28.65
CA GLN A 408 -2.91 -5.15 -29.56
C GLN A 408 -1.54 -5.43 -28.92
N PRO A 409 -0.94 -6.61 -29.15
CA PRO A 409 0.41 -6.90 -28.67
C PRO A 409 1.47 -6.02 -29.36
N ILE A 410 2.60 -5.80 -28.69
CA ILE A 410 3.74 -5.10 -29.29
C ILE A 410 4.45 -6.08 -30.25
N PRO A 411 4.50 -5.81 -31.56
CA PRO A 411 5.16 -6.69 -32.52
C PRO A 411 6.66 -6.77 -32.24
N ARG A 412 7.19 -8.00 -32.10
CA ARG A 412 8.62 -8.30 -31.89
C ARG A 412 9.27 -7.39 -30.84
N ALA A 413 8.66 -7.25 -29.67
CA ALA A 413 9.06 -6.31 -28.62
C ALA A 413 10.56 -6.37 -28.26
N SER A 414 11.14 -7.57 -28.15
CA SER A 414 12.58 -7.79 -27.93
C SER A 414 13.50 -7.28 -29.07
N ALA A 415 13.00 -7.20 -30.31
CA ALA A 415 13.74 -6.67 -31.47
C ALA A 415 13.47 -5.18 -31.73
N ALA A 416 12.46 -4.59 -31.10
CA ALA A 416 12.16 -3.18 -31.24
C ALA A 416 13.22 -2.30 -30.55
N ARG A 417 13.40 -1.08 -31.08
CA ARG A 417 14.41 -0.09 -30.67
C ARG A 417 13.82 1.24 -30.28
N ARG A 418 12.65 1.55 -30.84
CA ARG A 418 11.84 2.70 -30.47
C ARG A 418 10.39 2.27 -30.30
N LEU A 419 9.71 2.84 -29.32
CA LEU A 419 8.28 2.64 -29.08
C LEU A 419 7.64 3.97 -28.72
N GLU A 420 6.51 4.27 -29.35
CA GLU A 420 5.65 5.37 -28.98
C GLU A 420 4.32 4.85 -28.50
N MET A 421 3.86 5.36 -27.36
CA MET A 421 2.57 5.00 -26.79
C MET A 421 1.91 6.20 -26.13
N VAL A 422 0.58 6.18 -26.09
CA VAL A 422 -0.19 7.09 -25.26
C VAL A 422 -0.55 6.37 -23.97
N VAL A 423 -0.16 6.95 -22.84
CA VAL A 423 -0.53 6.51 -21.50
C VAL A 423 -1.59 7.46 -20.96
N SER A 424 -2.68 6.92 -20.41
CA SER A 424 -3.78 7.72 -19.91
C SER A 424 -4.42 7.16 -18.65
N ILE A 425 -5.16 8.02 -17.93
CA ILE A 425 -5.98 7.61 -16.78
C ILE A 425 -7.34 7.08 -17.25
N LYS A 426 -7.77 5.95 -16.68
CA LYS A 426 -9.08 5.33 -16.85
C LYS A 426 -10.12 6.05 -15.97
N GLY A 427 -11.13 6.63 -16.61
CA GLY A 427 -12.30 7.16 -15.93
C GLY A 427 -11.96 8.24 -14.89
N SER A 428 -12.83 8.41 -13.90
CA SER A 428 -12.74 9.51 -12.91
C SER A 428 -12.09 9.13 -11.57
N LYS A 429 -11.65 7.87 -11.38
CA LYS A 429 -11.08 7.38 -10.11
C LYS A 429 -9.56 7.53 -10.00
N GLY A 430 -8.85 7.75 -11.11
CA GLY A 430 -7.41 8.03 -11.10
C GLY A 430 -7.09 9.51 -10.86
N PRO A 431 -5.80 9.90 -10.86
CA PRO A 431 -5.39 11.27 -10.61
C PRO A 431 -5.92 12.25 -11.67
N ALA A 432 -6.15 13.49 -11.22
CA ALA A 432 -6.61 14.58 -12.08
C ALA A 432 -5.57 14.95 -13.15
N LYS A 433 -4.29 14.72 -12.85
CA LYS A 433 -3.17 14.88 -13.77
C LYS A 433 -2.33 13.61 -13.75
N LEU A 434 -1.96 13.11 -14.93
CA LEU A 434 -0.97 12.06 -15.06
C LEU A 434 0.42 12.70 -15.11
N GLU A 435 1.31 12.24 -14.26
CA GLU A 435 2.72 12.64 -14.26
C GLU A 435 3.59 11.40 -14.34
N LEU A 436 4.51 11.38 -15.31
CA LEU A 436 5.50 10.33 -15.49
C LEU A 436 6.86 11.00 -15.70
N PRO A 437 7.95 10.43 -15.14
CA PRO A 437 9.28 11.02 -15.27
C PRO A 437 9.84 10.84 -16.69
N THR A 438 10.60 11.84 -17.13
CA THR A 438 11.55 11.71 -18.24
C THR A 438 12.90 11.32 -17.66
N SER A 439 13.34 10.10 -17.92
CA SER A 439 14.56 9.52 -17.36
C SER A 439 14.87 8.19 -18.06
N GLY A 440 16.11 7.73 -17.99
CA GLY A 440 16.52 6.50 -18.66
C GLY A 440 16.34 6.63 -20.17
N TYR A 441 15.64 5.69 -20.79
CA TYR A 441 15.25 5.78 -22.20
C TYR A 441 13.87 6.38 -22.46
N GLN A 442 13.16 6.79 -21.40
CA GLN A 442 11.81 7.32 -21.48
C GLN A 442 11.80 8.84 -21.60
N ARG A 443 11.07 9.35 -22.60
CA ARG A 443 10.69 10.76 -22.72
C ARG A 443 9.18 10.90 -22.66
N VAL A 444 8.72 11.98 -22.04
CA VAL A 444 7.30 12.24 -21.79
C VAL A 444 6.94 13.59 -22.38
N ALA A 445 5.88 13.64 -23.18
CA ALA A 445 5.30 14.86 -23.73
C ALA A 445 3.78 14.89 -23.49
N VAL A 446 3.21 16.09 -23.36
CA VAL A 446 1.76 16.28 -23.21
C VAL A 446 1.07 16.11 -24.57
N VAL A 447 -0.07 15.44 -24.59
CA VAL A 447 -0.92 15.27 -25.78
C VAL A 447 -2.11 16.20 -25.68
N ASP A 448 -2.35 17.03 -26.70
CA ASP A 448 -3.59 17.81 -26.91
C ASP A 448 -4.07 18.65 -25.69
N GLU A 449 -3.15 19.08 -24.82
CA GLU A 449 -3.44 19.76 -23.53
C GLU A 449 -4.30 18.94 -22.54
N ASP A 450 -4.48 17.63 -22.77
CA ASP A 450 -5.18 16.74 -21.84
C ASP A 450 -4.24 16.34 -20.69
N ALA A 451 -4.50 16.89 -19.50
CA ALA A 451 -3.71 16.63 -18.30
C ALA A 451 -3.71 15.15 -17.86
N GLN A 452 -4.62 14.32 -18.37
CA GLN A 452 -4.70 12.88 -18.07
C GLN A 452 -4.07 12.00 -19.16
N GLN A 453 -3.43 12.59 -20.18
CA GLN A 453 -2.79 11.86 -21.27
C GLN A 453 -1.36 12.33 -21.52
N LEU A 454 -0.47 11.36 -21.67
CA LEU A 454 0.93 11.59 -22.00
C LEU A 454 1.34 10.75 -23.19
N LEU A 455 2.09 11.34 -24.11
CA LEU A 455 2.87 10.64 -25.10
C LEU A 455 4.16 10.19 -24.43
N VAL A 456 4.35 8.88 -24.37
CA VAL A 456 5.55 8.25 -23.85
C VAL A 456 6.32 7.66 -25.02
N THR A 457 7.54 8.18 -25.21
CA THR A 457 8.48 7.69 -26.21
C THR A 457 9.63 6.99 -25.51
N ILE A 458 9.93 5.77 -25.93
CA ILE A 458 11.06 4.99 -25.45
C ILE A 458 12.01 4.78 -26.61
N ASP A 459 13.21 5.32 -26.53
CA ASP A 459 14.23 5.21 -27.57
C ASP A 459 15.54 4.69 -26.97
N LEU A 460 15.93 3.47 -27.34
CA LEU A 460 17.13 2.83 -26.81
C LEU A 460 18.44 3.48 -27.31
N ALA A 461 18.37 4.44 -28.25
CA ALA A 461 19.51 5.19 -28.76
C ALA A 461 19.76 6.52 -28.03
N ASP A 462 18.79 7.02 -27.26
CA ASP A 462 18.79 8.38 -26.72
C ASP A 462 18.52 8.38 -25.20
N PRO A 463 19.50 7.95 -24.39
CA PRO A 463 19.37 8.02 -22.93
C PRO A 463 19.30 9.47 -22.44
N VAL A 464 18.53 9.70 -21.38
CA VAL A 464 18.34 11.04 -20.79
C VAL A 464 19.56 11.43 -19.97
N ALA A 465 20.10 12.63 -20.22
CA ALA A 465 21.19 13.20 -19.44
C ALA A 465 20.74 13.49 -18.00
N ALA A 466 21.59 13.19 -17.01
CA ALA A 466 21.31 13.53 -15.62
C ALA A 466 21.43 15.04 -15.36
N THR A 467 20.53 15.56 -14.52
CA THR A 467 20.57 16.97 -14.09
C THR A 467 21.75 17.23 -13.15
N GLU A 468 22.05 18.51 -12.88
CA GLU A 468 23.11 18.87 -11.94
C GLU A 468 22.78 18.43 -10.50
N GLU A 469 21.51 18.52 -10.11
CA GLU A 469 21.03 18.02 -8.82
C GLU A 469 21.21 16.51 -8.72
N GLU A 470 20.90 15.76 -9.78
CA GLU A 470 21.09 14.31 -9.80
C GLU A 470 22.57 13.91 -9.75
N ARG A 471 23.45 14.65 -10.44
CA ARG A 471 24.91 14.41 -10.42
C ARG A 471 25.55 14.69 -9.06
N SER A 472 25.01 15.66 -8.32
CA SER A 472 25.51 16.04 -6.99
C SER A 472 24.90 15.21 -5.86
N ASN A 473 23.87 14.40 -6.13
CA ASN A 473 23.22 13.57 -5.13
C ASN A 473 24.09 12.37 -4.73
N THR A 474 24.59 12.39 -3.49
CA THR A 474 25.43 11.32 -2.92
C THR A 474 24.66 10.04 -2.60
N GLU A 475 23.33 10.08 -2.51
CA GLU A 475 22.51 8.91 -2.18
C GLU A 475 22.54 7.83 -3.27
N TYR A 476 22.80 8.21 -4.52
CA TYR A 476 22.99 7.25 -5.62
C TYR A 476 24.24 6.37 -5.46
N MET A 477 25.12 6.72 -4.53
CA MET A 477 26.34 5.99 -4.18
C MET A 477 26.32 5.40 -2.76
N ALA A 478 25.50 5.95 -1.87
CA ALA A 478 25.46 5.54 -0.47
C ALA A 478 24.86 4.14 -0.27
N PRO A 479 25.34 3.35 0.71
CA PRO A 479 24.68 2.12 1.12
C PRO A 479 23.40 2.41 1.92
N SER A 480 22.47 1.46 1.92
CA SER A 480 21.24 1.47 2.74
C SER A 480 20.85 0.05 3.15
N ALA A 481 19.84 -0.11 4.02
CA ALA A 481 19.36 -1.44 4.41
C ALA A 481 18.92 -2.31 3.21
N MET A 482 18.35 -1.69 2.17
CA MET A 482 17.92 -2.39 0.95
C MET A 482 19.08 -2.63 -0.03
N VAL A 483 19.96 -1.65 -0.16
CA VAL A 483 21.04 -1.60 -1.16
C VAL A 483 22.38 -1.46 -0.42
N ASP A 484 22.75 -2.51 0.29
CA ASP A 484 23.98 -2.55 1.08
C ASP A 484 25.19 -2.81 0.16
N SER A 485 25.72 -1.74 -0.41
CA SER A 485 26.85 -1.79 -1.35
C SER A 485 28.20 -2.06 -0.70
N VAL A 486 28.27 -2.12 0.64
CA VAL A 486 29.50 -2.30 1.41
C VAL A 486 29.60 -3.69 2.04
N ASP A 487 28.54 -4.49 2.03
CA ASP A 487 28.57 -5.91 2.44
C ASP A 487 29.66 -6.69 1.69
N GLU A 488 30.40 -7.51 2.43
CA GLU A 488 31.54 -8.27 1.90
C GLU A 488 31.16 -9.17 0.72
N LYS A 489 29.95 -9.76 0.74
CA LYS A 489 29.48 -10.62 -0.35
C LYS A 489 29.09 -9.83 -1.59
N ILE A 490 28.52 -8.65 -1.40
CA ILE A 490 28.22 -7.73 -2.50
C ILE A 490 29.51 -7.28 -3.17
N VAL A 491 30.51 -6.87 -2.39
CA VAL A 491 31.83 -6.50 -2.92
C VAL A 491 32.49 -7.69 -3.63
N GLU A 492 32.51 -8.88 -3.02
CA GLU A 492 33.06 -10.09 -3.65
C GLU A 492 32.40 -10.38 -5.01
N LEU A 493 31.06 -10.33 -5.07
CA LEU A 493 30.31 -10.59 -6.29
C LEU A 493 30.53 -9.49 -7.34
N ALA A 494 30.60 -8.23 -6.93
CA ALA A 494 30.80 -7.09 -7.83
C ALA A 494 32.17 -7.15 -8.54
N TYR A 495 33.22 -7.64 -7.87
CA TYR A 495 34.56 -7.78 -8.44
C TYR A 495 34.79 -9.11 -9.17
N SER A 496 33.85 -10.07 -9.11
CA SER A 496 33.99 -11.36 -9.80
C SER A 496 34.03 -11.25 -11.34
N ILE A 497 33.64 -10.10 -11.90
CA ILE A 497 33.66 -9.84 -13.35
C ILE A 497 35.04 -9.40 -13.89
N ASP A 498 36.03 -9.14 -13.04
CA ASP A 498 37.28 -8.51 -13.48
C ASP A 498 38.04 -9.32 -14.54
N GLY A 499 38.09 -10.64 -14.40
CA GLY A 499 38.69 -11.52 -15.41
C GLY A 499 37.94 -11.50 -16.76
N ARG A 500 36.64 -11.15 -16.78
CA ARG A 500 35.87 -10.92 -18.02
C ARG A 500 36.27 -9.58 -18.65
N LEU A 501 36.39 -8.53 -17.84
CA LEU A 501 36.79 -7.19 -18.31
C LEU A 501 38.20 -7.21 -18.91
N GLU A 502 39.15 -7.91 -18.29
CA GLU A 502 40.51 -8.09 -18.84
C GLU A 502 40.50 -8.79 -20.20
N LYS A 503 39.67 -9.82 -20.37
CA LYS A 503 39.49 -10.50 -21.67
C LYS A 503 38.86 -9.60 -22.73
N MET A 504 37.90 -8.75 -22.34
CA MET A 504 37.32 -7.76 -23.25
C MET A 504 38.36 -6.74 -23.69
N ARG A 505 39.16 -6.22 -22.75
CA ARG A 505 40.28 -5.31 -23.03
C ARG A 505 41.27 -5.94 -24.01
N ALA A 506 41.71 -7.16 -23.75
CA ALA A 506 42.67 -7.88 -24.60
C ALA A 506 42.16 -8.14 -26.03
N ARG A 507 40.84 -8.11 -26.25
CA ARG A 507 40.20 -8.28 -27.56
C ARG A 507 39.84 -6.95 -28.23
N GLY A 508 40.20 -5.81 -27.65
CA GLY A 508 39.82 -4.49 -28.16
C GLY A 508 38.33 -4.18 -28.02
N GLY A 509 37.63 -4.84 -27.10
CA GLY A 509 36.20 -4.61 -26.84
C GLY A 509 35.91 -3.43 -25.91
N LEU A 510 36.94 -2.75 -25.41
CA LEU A 510 36.82 -1.54 -24.59
C LEU A 510 37.41 -0.34 -25.34
N LEU A 511 36.79 0.82 -25.21
CA LEU A 511 37.35 2.09 -25.67
C LEU A 511 38.63 2.42 -24.88
N GLU A 512 39.63 3.00 -25.56
CA GLU A 512 40.88 3.48 -24.95
C GLU A 512 40.73 4.96 -24.58
N GLY A 513 41.04 5.35 -23.33
CA GLY A 513 40.99 6.75 -22.87
C GLY A 513 39.58 7.29 -22.53
N ASP A 514 39.52 8.58 -22.17
CA ASP A 514 38.29 9.34 -21.91
C ASP A 514 37.69 9.91 -23.23
N ASP A 515 37.67 9.12 -24.30
CA ASP A 515 37.14 9.52 -25.61
C ASP A 515 35.60 9.55 -25.58
N GLN A 516 35.06 10.50 -24.82
CA GLN A 516 33.64 10.79 -24.60
C GLN A 516 33.06 11.75 -25.65
N ALA A 517 33.92 12.40 -26.45
CA ALA A 517 33.48 13.42 -27.40
C ALA A 517 32.98 12.77 -28.71
N GLY A 518 31.69 12.45 -28.76
CA GLY A 518 30.99 11.99 -29.97
C GLY A 518 30.76 10.48 -30.09
N GLY A 519 30.90 9.73 -29.01
CA GLY A 519 30.59 8.29 -28.94
C GLY A 519 29.08 8.00 -29.04
N ASP A 520 28.74 6.76 -29.42
CA ASP A 520 27.36 6.25 -29.40
C ASP A 520 26.88 6.19 -27.94
N LEU A 521 26.02 7.14 -27.56
CA LEU A 521 25.46 7.24 -26.20
C LEU A 521 24.49 6.10 -25.91
N SER A 522 24.04 5.35 -26.90
CA SER A 522 23.30 4.10 -26.64
C SER A 522 24.21 3.08 -25.98
N TYR A 523 23.82 2.53 -24.83
CA TYR A 523 24.58 1.38 -24.32
C TYR A 523 24.17 0.07 -25.06
N CYS A 524 22.96 -0.02 -25.60
CA CYS A 524 22.44 -1.22 -26.27
C CYS A 524 22.94 -1.38 -27.71
N ARG A 525 23.15 -0.29 -28.44
CA ARG A 525 23.49 -0.30 -29.87
C ARG A 525 24.92 -0.79 -30.14
N PRO A 526 25.98 -0.32 -29.47
CA PRO A 526 27.33 -0.86 -29.66
C PRO A 526 27.38 -2.36 -29.38
N VAL A 527 26.73 -2.82 -28.32
CA VAL A 527 26.65 -4.24 -27.95
C VAL A 527 25.96 -5.05 -29.05
N ALA A 528 24.80 -4.59 -29.53
CA ALA A 528 24.08 -5.23 -30.62
C ALA A 528 24.89 -5.29 -31.94
N LEU A 529 25.77 -4.30 -32.15
CA LEU A 529 26.63 -4.20 -33.34
C LEU A 529 28.04 -4.77 -33.14
N GLY A 530 28.37 -5.32 -31.96
CA GLY A 530 29.71 -5.83 -31.65
C GLY A 530 30.82 -4.77 -31.62
N LYS A 531 30.47 -3.51 -31.33
CA LYS A 531 31.41 -2.38 -31.23
C LYS A 531 31.99 -2.25 -29.82
N PRO A 532 33.18 -1.62 -29.65
CA PRO A 532 33.75 -1.34 -28.34
C PRO A 532 32.85 -0.42 -27.49
N VAL A 533 32.89 -0.59 -26.18
CA VAL A 533 32.11 0.17 -25.18
C VAL A 533 33.02 0.83 -24.13
N SER A 534 32.50 1.84 -23.41
CA SER A 534 33.24 2.45 -22.30
C SER A 534 33.43 1.46 -21.13
N LEU A 535 34.38 1.74 -20.23
CA LEU A 535 34.62 0.86 -19.08
C LEU A 535 33.40 0.80 -18.16
N GLN A 536 32.73 1.94 -17.91
CA GLN A 536 31.51 1.98 -17.10
C GLN A 536 30.38 1.17 -17.75
N GLN A 537 30.17 1.30 -19.06
CA GLN A 537 29.21 0.50 -19.81
C GLN A 537 29.53 -1.01 -19.71
N ALA A 538 30.79 -1.40 -19.89
CA ALA A 538 31.21 -2.79 -19.80
C ALA A 538 30.99 -3.39 -18.40
N ILE A 539 31.27 -2.62 -17.34
CA ILE A 539 31.00 -3.00 -15.96
C ILE A 539 29.49 -3.21 -15.77
N ALA A 540 28.67 -2.20 -16.11
CA ALA A 540 27.23 -2.24 -15.90
C ALA A 540 26.56 -3.43 -16.62
N LEU A 541 26.92 -3.67 -17.89
CA LEU A 541 26.44 -4.81 -18.67
C LEU A 541 26.87 -6.16 -18.09
N SER A 542 28.13 -6.25 -17.64
CA SER A 542 28.66 -7.48 -17.07
C SER A 542 28.02 -7.80 -15.72
N LEU A 543 27.75 -6.79 -14.89
CA LEU A 543 27.05 -6.95 -13.61
C LEU A 543 25.58 -7.29 -13.82
N ARG A 544 24.89 -6.64 -14.76
CA ARG A 544 23.51 -6.97 -15.10
C ARG A 544 23.38 -8.43 -15.51
N GLU A 545 24.28 -8.91 -16.36
CA GLU A 545 24.31 -10.31 -16.81
C GLU A 545 24.69 -11.26 -15.67
N LEU A 546 25.61 -10.85 -14.80
CA LEU A 546 25.94 -11.58 -13.59
C LEU A 546 24.71 -11.74 -12.70
N VAL A 547 23.95 -10.68 -12.43
CA VAL A 547 22.73 -10.75 -11.61
C VAL A 547 21.69 -11.68 -12.25
N HIS A 548 21.46 -11.54 -13.56
CA HIS A 548 20.53 -12.39 -14.31
C HIS A 548 20.81 -13.89 -14.13
N THR A 549 22.09 -14.24 -14.09
CA THR A 549 22.56 -15.64 -13.98
C THR A 549 22.80 -16.09 -12.54
N HIS A 550 23.03 -15.15 -11.61
CA HIS A 550 23.26 -15.42 -10.20
C HIS A 550 21.98 -15.78 -9.46
N ILE A 551 20.85 -15.12 -9.79
CA ILE A 551 19.54 -15.45 -9.23
C ILE A 551 18.97 -16.64 -10.02
N THR A 552 19.12 -17.83 -9.44
CA THR A 552 18.72 -19.09 -10.06
C THR A 552 17.33 -19.55 -9.66
N ASP A 553 16.89 -19.19 -8.45
CA ASP A 553 15.58 -19.55 -7.93
C ASP A 553 14.60 -18.37 -8.10
N LYS A 554 14.01 -18.30 -9.30
CA LYS A 554 13.05 -17.27 -9.67
C LYS A 554 11.67 -17.69 -9.20
N ASN A 555 11.28 -17.18 -8.06
CA ASN A 555 10.00 -17.45 -7.45
C ASN A 555 9.34 -16.14 -7.03
N TYR A 556 8.11 -16.25 -6.59
CA TYR A 556 7.35 -15.16 -6.01
C TYR A 556 7.22 -15.29 -4.49
N GLU A 557 8.06 -16.16 -3.90
CA GLU A 557 8.06 -16.52 -2.49
C GLU A 557 8.99 -15.60 -1.67
N THR A 558 9.99 -15.00 -2.30
CA THR A 558 10.89 -14.01 -1.70
C THR A 558 10.29 -12.62 -1.83
N THR A 559 10.51 -11.75 -0.83
CA THR A 559 9.85 -10.45 -0.81
C THR A 559 10.73 -9.35 -0.34
N TYR A 560 11.13 -8.52 -1.31
CA TYR A 560 11.87 -7.31 -1.00
C TYR A 560 13.13 -7.62 -0.18
N ALA A 561 13.77 -8.76 -0.47
CA ALA A 561 15.00 -9.13 0.20
C ALA A 561 16.06 -8.06 -0.12
N SER A 562 16.88 -7.71 0.89
CA SER A 562 18.01 -6.82 0.66
C SER A 562 18.93 -7.39 -0.43
N ALA A 563 19.74 -6.51 -1.04
CA ALA A 563 20.78 -6.95 -1.95
C ALA A 563 21.69 -8.02 -1.31
N SER A 564 22.10 -7.81 -0.05
CA SER A 564 22.97 -8.72 0.71
C SER A 564 22.34 -10.09 0.93
N GLU A 565 21.05 -10.15 1.25
CA GLU A 565 20.32 -11.42 1.37
C GLU A 565 20.22 -12.11 0.00
N THR A 566 19.77 -11.39 -1.02
CA THR A 566 19.63 -11.89 -2.40
C THR A 566 20.95 -12.48 -2.92
N ALA A 567 22.08 -11.81 -2.66
CA ALA A 567 23.39 -12.29 -3.05
C ALA A 567 23.75 -13.65 -2.45
N ARG A 568 23.21 -13.99 -1.28
CA ARG A 568 23.45 -15.25 -0.55
C ARG A 568 22.42 -16.31 -0.90
N THR A 569 21.14 -15.96 -0.92
CA THR A 569 20.02 -16.88 -1.18
C THR A 569 19.90 -17.26 -2.65
N ARG A 570 20.32 -16.36 -3.56
CA ARG A 570 20.18 -16.53 -5.03
C ARG A 570 18.74 -16.74 -5.48
N SER A 571 17.81 -16.18 -4.72
CA SER A 571 16.37 -16.28 -4.94
C SER A 571 15.76 -14.88 -4.96
N GLY A 572 14.77 -14.65 -5.83
CA GLY A 572 14.23 -13.31 -6.03
C GLY A 572 13.33 -13.17 -7.26
N ASP A 573 12.51 -12.11 -7.26
CA ASP A 573 11.77 -11.60 -8.41
C ASP A 573 12.37 -10.28 -8.92
N CYS A 574 11.57 -9.45 -9.61
CA CYS A 574 12.02 -8.18 -10.16
C CYS A 574 12.60 -7.22 -9.11
N SER A 575 12.09 -7.26 -7.88
CA SER A 575 12.57 -6.40 -6.79
C SER A 575 14.00 -6.77 -6.36
N GLU A 576 14.26 -8.05 -6.09
CA GLU A 576 15.58 -8.57 -5.74
C GLU A 576 16.62 -8.37 -6.85
N HIS A 577 16.23 -8.57 -8.11
CA HIS A 577 17.10 -8.31 -9.25
C HIS A 577 17.54 -6.84 -9.29
N ALA A 578 16.61 -5.91 -9.07
CA ALA A 578 16.88 -4.49 -9.12
C ALA A 578 17.75 -4.02 -7.94
N VAL A 579 17.44 -4.43 -6.71
CA VAL A 579 18.24 -4.01 -5.54
C VAL A 579 19.64 -4.62 -5.56
N LEU A 580 19.77 -5.90 -5.97
CA LEU A 580 21.08 -6.54 -6.11
C LEU A 580 21.92 -5.86 -7.19
N LEU A 581 21.37 -5.61 -8.39
CA LEU A 581 22.11 -4.91 -9.44
C LEU A 581 22.53 -3.51 -9.02
N THR A 582 21.63 -2.76 -8.36
CA THR A 582 21.94 -1.42 -7.84
C THR A 582 23.10 -1.46 -6.84
N ALA A 583 23.12 -2.44 -5.93
CA ALA A 583 24.19 -2.57 -4.94
C ALA A 583 25.54 -2.91 -5.59
N LEU A 584 25.56 -3.82 -6.56
CA LEU A 584 26.79 -4.17 -7.30
C LEU A 584 27.34 -2.99 -8.11
N LEU A 585 26.46 -2.18 -8.73
CA LEU A 585 26.86 -0.97 -9.45
C LEU A 585 27.52 0.04 -8.51
N ARG A 586 26.89 0.32 -7.35
CA ARG A 586 27.44 1.21 -6.31
C ARG A 586 28.78 0.70 -5.78
N ALA A 587 28.91 -0.61 -5.54
CA ALA A 587 30.16 -1.24 -5.11
C ALA A 587 31.31 -1.09 -6.14
N ARG A 588 30.97 -0.86 -7.42
CA ARG A 588 31.92 -0.57 -8.51
C ARG A 588 32.10 0.91 -8.80
N GLY A 589 31.56 1.79 -7.96
CA GLY A 589 31.71 3.23 -8.12
C GLY A 589 30.78 3.86 -9.16
N ILE A 590 29.74 3.15 -9.60
CA ILE A 590 28.76 3.64 -10.58
C ILE A 590 27.51 4.10 -9.81
N PRO A 591 27.14 5.40 -9.85
CA PRO A 591 25.92 5.87 -9.21
C PRO A 591 24.71 5.16 -9.81
N ALA A 592 23.83 4.64 -8.96
CA ALA A 592 22.69 3.83 -9.39
C ALA A 592 21.47 4.05 -8.50
N ARG A 593 20.29 3.81 -9.06
CA ARG A 593 18.99 3.87 -8.38
C ARG A 593 18.05 2.78 -8.87
N VAL A 594 16.99 2.53 -8.12
CA VAL A 594 15.94 1.59 -8.51
C VAL A 594 14.83 2.34 -9.24
N SER A 595 14.25 1.72 -10.25
CA SER A 595 13.13 2.19 -11.04
C SER A 595 11.93 1.27 -10.86
N HIS A 596 10.73 1.82 -10.84
CA HIS A 596 9.48 1.07 -10.80
C HIS A 596 8.52 1.57 -11.87
N GLY A 597 7.71 0.66 -12.38
CA GLY A 597 6.79 0.94 -13.46
C GLY A 597 6.19 -0.32 -14.04
N LEU A 598 5.99 -0.33 -15.36
CA LEU A 598 5.37 -1.44 -16.07
C LEU A 598 6.36 -2.07 -17.06
N VAL A 599 6.31 -3.39 -17.27
CA VAL A 599 7.07 -4.09 -18.32
C VAL A 599 6.15 -4.94 -19.19
N TYR A 600 6.41 -4.95 -20.49
CA TYR A 600 5.69 -5.78 -21.45
C TYR A 600 5.99 -7.26 -21.23
N LEU A 601 4.94 -8.01 -20.94
CA LEU A 601 5.01 -9.45 -20.74
C LEU A 601 4.80 -10.13 -22.10
N GLU A 602 5.90 -10.59 -22.72
CA GLU A 602 5.86 -11.36 -23.98
C GLU A 602 5.20 -12.75 -23.80
N GLN A 603 5.11 -13.26 -22.57
CA GLN A 603 4.38 -14.50 -22.31
C GLN A 603 2.98 -14.36 -22.89
N ARG A 604 2.55 -15.43 -23.59
CA ARG A 604 1.21 -15.63 -24.15
C ARG A 604 0.14 -15.38 -23.08
N ALA A 605 -0.15 -14.12 -22.79
CA ALA A 605 -0.96 -13.75 -21.65
C ALA A 605 -2.40 -14.12 -22.01
N ARG A 606 -2.86 -15.15 -21.32
CA ARG A 606 -4.24 -15.59 -21.29
C ARG A 606 -5.04 -14.42 -20.76
N ALA A 607 -6.08 -13.97 -21.47
CA ALA A 607 -6.96 -12.95 -20.96
C ALA A 607 -7.51 -13.40 -19.59
N THR A 608 -7.09 -12.76 -18.51
CA THR A 608 -7.85 -12.70 -17.27
C THR A 608 -8.98 -11.73 -17.53
N ALA A 609 -9.94 -12.16 -18.36
CA ALA A 609 -11.19 -11.43 -18.49
C ALA A 609 -11.80 -11.36 -17.10
N SER A 610 -11.97 -10.13 -16.60
CA SER A 610 -12.89 -9.82 -15.52
C SER A 610 -14.21 -10.50 -15.84
N SER A 611 -14.45 -11.64 -15.19
CA SER A 611 -15.79 -12.20 -15.07
C SER A 611 -16.47 -11.33 -14.04
N SER A 612 -17.51 -10.62 -14.44
CA SER A 612 -18.48 -9.99 -13.55
C SER A 612 -19.18 -10.99 -12.59
N ASN A 613 -18.78 -12.26 -12.59
CA ASN A 613 -19.22 -13.33 -11.69
C ASN A 613 -18.04 -14.22 -11.19
N GLY A 614 -16.89 -13.65 -10.81
CA GLY A 614 -15.95 -14.30 -9.88
C GLY A 614 -15.37 -15.68 -10.26
N GLY A 615 -15.16 -15.96 -11.55
CA GLY A 615 -14.53 -17.20 -12.02
C GLY A 615 -13.17 -16.95 -12.65
N GLN A 616 -12.13 -17.66 -12.19
CA GLN A 616 -10.82 -17.69 -12.86
C GLN A 616 -10.96 -18.13 -14.32
N ALA A 617 -10.10 -17.55 -15.17
CA ALA A 617 -10.02 -17.84 -16.60
C ALA A 617 -9.87 -19.35 -16.87
N GLY A 618 -10.58 -19.83 -17.90
CA GLY A 618 -10.64 -21.23 -18.29
C GLY A 618 -9.26 -21.88 -18.47
N VAL A 619 -8.88 -22.68 -17.49
CA VAL A 619 -7.84 -23.71 -17.61
C VAL A 619 -8.57 -25.04 -17.57
N ASP A 620 -8.48 -25.83 -18.65
CA ASP A 620 -9.03 -27.18 -18.60
C ASP A 620 -8.21 -28.07 -17.65
N ALA A 621 -8.73 -29.24 -17.30
CA ALA A 621 -8.06 -30.20 -16.42
C ALA A 621 -6.72 -30.74 -16.96
N HIS A 622 -6.30 -30.29 -18.15
CA HIS A 622 -5.05 -30.64 -18.82
C HIS A 622 -4.10 -29.45 -18.97
N GLY A 623 -4.43 -28.28 -18.39
CA GLY A 623 -3.58 -27.10 -18.42
C GLY A 623 -3.71 -26.25 -19.69
N ASN A 624 -4.64 -26.57 -20.60
CA ASN A 624 -4.85 -25.78 -21.81
C ASN A 624 -5.71 -24.54 -21.50
N VAL A 625 -5.36 -23.41 -22.10
CA VAL A 625 -6.28 -22.26 -22.24
C VAL A 625 -6.98 -22.33 -23.56
N ALA A 626 -8.25 -21.96 -23.52
CA ALA A 626 -8.88 -21.30 -24.64
C ALA A 626 -8.76 -19.77 -24.46
N GLY A 627 -7.93 -19.09 -25.25
CA GLY A 627 -7.83 -17.62 -25.21
C GLY A 627 -6.94 -17.03 -26.30
N GLN A 628 -7.34 -15.87 -26.85
CA GLN A 628 -6.57 -15.09 -27.81
C GLN A 628 -5.36 -14.45 -27.10
N LEU A 629 -4.21 -14.37 -27.76
CA LEU A 629 -3.00 -13.73 -27.21
C LEU A 629 -3.25 -12.24 -27.03
N VAL A 630 -3.18 -11.74 -25.79
CA VAL A 630 -3.31 -10.31 -25.51
C VAL A 630 -1.98 -9.80 -24.98
N GLY A 631 -1.49 -8.66 -25.48
CA GLY A 631 -0.34 -8.00 -24.88
C GLY A 631 -0.70 -7.42 -23.52
N GLN A 632 0.15 -7.57 -22.51
CA GLN A 632 -0.06 -6.96 -21.21
C GLN A 632 1.24 -6.30 -20.73
N LEU A 633 1.11 -5.18 -20.03
CA LEU A 633 2.20 -4.67 -19.21
C LEU A 633 1.91 -4.93 -17.74
N GLY A 634 2.84 -5.60 -17.05
CA GLY A 634 2.73 -5.88 -15.62
C GLY A 634 3.63 -4.99 -14.79
N TRP A 635 3.25 -4.76 -13.53
CA TRP A 635 4.08 -3.99 -12.60
C TRP A 635 5.44 -4.66 -12.39
N HIS A 636 6.48 -3.86 -12.44
CA HIS A 636 7.86 -4.32 -12.52
C HIS A 636 8.83 -3.33 -11.89
N MET A 637 10.03 -3.84 -11.61
CA MET A 637 11.12 -3.09 -10.99
C MET A 637 12.44 -3.45 -11.67
N TRP A 638 13.28 -2.43 -11.90
CA TRP A 638 14.60 -2.56 -12.54
C TRP A 638 15.59 -1.51 -12.00
N SER A 639 16.81 -1.46 -12.53
CA SER A 639 17.84 -0.51 -12.09
C SER A 639 18.10 0.57 -13.13
N GLN A 640 18.49 1.76 -12.69
CA GLN A 640 19.11 2.78 -13.52
C GLN A 640 20.54 3.04 -13.04
N ALA A 641 21.47 3.16 -13.98
CA ALA A 641 22.86 3.53 -13.73
C ALA A 641 23.19 4.87 -14.40
N LEU A 642 23.91 5.73 -13.69
CA LEU A 642 24.46 6.96 -14.24
C LEU A 642 25.82 6.65 -14.89
N ILE A 643 25.82 6.53 -16.21
CA ILE A 643 27.00 6.18 -17.00
C ILE A 643 27.27 7.34 -17.94
N ASP A 644 28.51 7.83 -17.97
CA ASP A 644 28.92 8.86 -18.94
C ASP A 644 27.98 10.10 -18.92
N GLY A 645 27.46 10.43 -17.73
CA GLY A 645 26.56 11.56 -17.50
C GLY A 645 25.08 11.35 -17.90
N HIS A 646 24.69 10.14 -18.30
CA HIS A 646 23.33 9.81 -18.71
C HIS A 646 22.75 8.66 -17.88
N TRP A 647 21.44 8.68 -17.65
CA TRP A 647 20.73 7.58 -17.00
C TRP A 647 20.44 6.47 -17.99
N HIS A 648 20.82 5.26 -17.64
CA HIS A 648 20.59 4.06 -18.45
C HIS A 648 19.79 3.03 -17.68
N ASP A 649 18.70 2.55 -18.29
CA ASP A 649 17.91 1.47 -17.72
C ASP A 649 18.56 0.09 -17.93
N LEU A 650 18.66 -0.68 -16.86
CA LEU A 650 19.22 -2.02 -16.80
C LEU A 650 18.22 -2.92 -16.07
N ASP A 651 17.62 -3.86 -16.82
CA ASP A 651 16.74 -4.85 -16.24
C ASP A 651 17.45 -6.19 -16.21
N ALA A 652 17.83 -6.69 -15.03
CA ALA A 652 18.50 -7.99 -14.88
C ALA A 652 17.54 -9.21 -14.98
N THR A 653 16.23 -9.00 -15.03
CA THR A 653 15.26 -10.11 -15.14
C THR A 653 15.20 -10.72 -16.55
N LEU A 654 15.53 -9.91 -17.57
CA LEU A 654 15.46 -10.28 -18.99
C LEU A 654 16.69 -11.09 -19.46
N GLN A 655 16.77 -11.50 -20.72
CA GLN A 655 18.05 -11.97 -21.29
C GLN A 655 18.79 -10.84 -22.03
N LEU A 656 18.03 -9.81 -22.39
CA LEU A 656 18.55 -8.59 -23.00
C LEU A 656 18.81 -7.56 -21.89
N PRO A 657 19.72 -6.61 -22.11
CA PRO A 657 19.99 -5.59 -21.10
C PRO A 657 18.77 -4.75 -20.71
N TYR A 658 17.94 -4.39 -21.70
CA TYR A 658 16.66 -3.68 -21.55
C TYR A 658 15.82 -3.82 -22.83
N THR A 659 14.53 -3.48 -22.78
CA THR A 659 13.64 -3.49 -23.96
C THR A 659 12.76 -2.25 -23.98
N VAL A 660 12.21 -1.92 -25.15
CA VAL A 660 11.24 -0.82 -25.29
C VAL A 660 9.92 -1.07 -24.56
N GLY A 661 9.69 -2.27 -24.01
CA GLY A 661 8.42 -2.63 -23.37
C GLY A 661 8.22 -2.03 -21.97
N HIS A 662 9.05 -1.09 -21.52
CA HIS A 662 9.02 -0.58 -20.15
C HIS A 662 8.41 0.82 -20.07
N VAL A 663 7.51 1.05 -19.12
CA VAL A 663 7.00 2.40 -18.81
C VAL A 663 7.45 2.76 -17.40
N LEU A 664 8.33 3.76 -17.29
CA LEU A 664 8.82 4.28 -16.03
C LEU A 664 7.74 5.14 -15.35
N VAL A 665 7.42 4.78 -14.11
CA VAL A 665 6.47 5.51 -13.25
C VAL A 665 7.22 6.35 -12.21
N GLY A 666 8.32 5.82 -11.67
CA GLY A 666 9.12 6.56 -10.71
C GLY A 666 10.46 5.87 -10.43
N THR A 667 11.31 6.58 -9.69
CA THR A 667 12.62 6.09 -9.27
C THR A 667 12.79 6.25 -7.76
N SER A 668 13.76 5.55 -7.19
CA SER A 668 14.07 5.57 -5.76
C SER A 668 15.56 5.36 -5.56
N THR A 669 16.19 6.16 -4.70
CA THR A 669 17.57 5.89 -4.27
C THR A 669 17.63 4.63 -3.40
N MET A 670 16.48 4.17 -2.87
CA MET A 670 16.40 3.18 -1.80
C MET A 670 17.21 3.59 -0.56
N SER A 671 17.49 4.88 -0.35
CA SER A 671 18.11 5.39 0.87
C SER A 671 17.17 5.15 2.05
N ASP A 672 17.72 4.92 3.25
CA ASP A 672 16.91 4.64 4.44
C ASP A 672 15.85 5.73 4.72
N LYS A 673 16.11 6.96 4.24
CA LYS A 673 15.19 8.11 4.36
C LYS A 673 14.02 8.07 3.37
N GLU A 674 14.13 7.32 2.27
CA GLU A 674 13.15 7.25 1.17
C GLU A 674 12.33 5.94 1.12
N VAL A 675 12.71 4.91 1.91
CA VAL A 675 12.38 3.48 1.62
C VAL A 675 10.89 3.14 1.48
N GLN A 676 9.94 3.98 1.90
CA GLN A 676 8.50 3.73 1.70
C GLN A 676 7.81 4.60 0.65
N ASN A 677 8.47 5.63 0.12
CA ASN A 677 7.84 6.57 -0.81
C ASN A 677 7.71 6.01 -2.24
N SER A 678 8.55 5.05 -2.64
CA SER A 678 8.60 4.60 -4.04
C SER A 678 7.38 3.78 -4.47
N HIS A 679 6.86 2.89 -3.62
CA HIS A 679 5.65 2.11 -3.97
C HIS A 679 4.36 2.94 -3.88
N MET A 680 4.36 3.98 -3.05
CA MET A 680 3.19 4.84 -2.84
C MET A 680 2.86 5.68 -4.09
N ASN A 681 3.85 6.03 -4.91
CA ASN A 681 3.64 6.66 -6.22
C ASN A 681 2.88 5.76 -7.21
N MET A 682 2.95 4.44 -7.03
CA MET A 682 2.22 3.50 -7.88
C MET A 682 0.75 3.41 -7.48
N ALA A 683 0.43 3.54 -6.19
CA ALA A 683 -0.92 3.35 -5.65
C ALA A 683 -2.03 4.10 -6.41
N PRO A 684 -1.91 5.40 -6.77
CA PRO A 684 -2.95 6.09 -7.53
C PRO A 684 -3.08 5.63 -9.00
N LEU A 685 -2.04 4.99 -9.56
CA LEU A 685 -1.97 4.56 -10.96
C LEU A 685 -2.39 3.10 -11.15
N VAL A 686 -2.17 2.26 -10.14
CA VAL A 686 -2.52 0.84 -10.14
C VAL A 686 -4.00 0.66 -10.48
N GLY A 687 -4.28 -0.12 -11.52
CA GLY A 687 -5.62 -0.36 -12.09
C GLY A 687 -6.28 0.83 -12.81
N ASN A 688 -5.72 2.04 -12.66
CA ASN A 688 -6.23 3.27 -13.27
C ASN A 688 -5.53 3.65 -14.59
N LEU A 689 -4.53 2.89 -15.07
CA LEU A 689 -3.84 3.19 -16.33
C LEU A 689 -4.46 2.49 -17.55
N ALA A 690 -4.53 3.20 -18.68
CA ALA A 690 -4.74 2.66 -20.02
C ALA A 690 -3.55 3.02 -20.91
N ILE A 691 -3.15 2.11 -21.79
CA ILE A 691 -1.99 2.29 -22.69
C ILE A 691 -2.40 1.92 -24.12
N THR A 692 -2.11 2.81 -25.07
CA THR A 692 -2.32 2.60 -26.49
C THR A 692 -1.00 2.74 -27.24
N VAL A 693 -0.54 1.66 -27.86
CA VAL A 693 0.66 1.67 -28.72
C VAL A 693 0.36 2.44 -30.01
N ARG A 694 1.23 3.38 -30.37
CA ARG A 694 1.14 4.20 -31.59
C ARG A 694 2.08 3.72 -32.67
N GLU A 695 3.37 3.60 -32.36
CA GLU A 695 4.41 3.27 -33.32
C GLU A 695 5.47 2.34 -32.72
N VAL A 696 6.00 1.41 -33.52
CA VAL A 696 7.09 0.49 -33.11
C VAL A 696 8.20 0.48 -34.15
N GLY A 697 9.32 1.11 -33.82
CA GLY A 697 10.53 1.15 -34.63
C GLY A 697 11.47 -0.01 -34.31
N HIS A 698 12.06 -0.62 -35.35
CA HIS A 698 12.97 -1.76 -35.21
C HIS A 698 14.40 -1.45 -35.67
N ASP A 699 14.58 -0.37 -36.42
CA ASP A 699 15.87 0.10 -36.86
C ASP A 699 16.47 1.05 -35.83
N TRP A 700 17.80 1.09 -35.75
CA TRP A 700 18.54 2.05 -34.91
C TRP A 700 18.67 3.43 -35.55
N GLU A 701 18.17 3.58 -36.78
CA GLU A 701 18.19 4.84 -37.53
C GLU A 701 16.77 5.40 -37.59
N PRO A 702 16.58 6.72 -37.44
CA PRO A 702 15.29 7.31 -37.72
C PRO A 702 14.94 7.01 -39.18
N GLN A 703 13.78 6.40 -39.43
CA GLN A 703 13.25 6.36 -40.78
C GLN A 703 13.07 7.80 -41.21
N ALA A 704 13.90 8.25 -42.16
CA ALA A 704 13.69 9.52 -42.82
C ALA A 704 12.23 9.56 -43.30
N GLU A 705 11.56 10.69 -43.15
CA GLU A 705 10.24 10.98 -43.72
C GLU A 705 10.31 10.89 -45.26
N THR A 706 10.44 9.68 -45.78
CA THR A 706 10.37 9.37 -47.19
C THR A 706 9.42 8.19 -47.24
N GLY A 707 8.18 8.48 -47.63
CA GLY A 707 7.03 7.57 -47.64
C GLY A 707 7.22 6.33 -48.52
N ALA A 708 8.11 5.45 -48.09
CA ALA A 708 8.24 4.09 -48.57
C ALA A 708 7.97 3.17 -47.37
N THR A 709 6.71 2.80 -47.24
CA THR A 709 6.25 1.70 -46.37
C THR A 709 7.07 0.43 -46.62
N PRO A 710 7.57 -0.24 -45.58
CA PRO A 710 7.81 -1.68 -45.59
C PRO A 710 6.50 -2.46 -45.48
#